data_AF-A0A7C2XRL5-F1
#
_entry.id   AF-A0A7C2XRL5-F1
#
_cell.length_a   1.000
_cell.length_b   1.000
_cell.length_c   1.000
_cell.angle_alpha   90.00
_cell.angle_beta   90.00
_cell.angle_gamma   90.00
#
_symmetry.space_group_name_H-M   'P 1'
#
loop_
_entity.id
_entity.type
_entity.pdbx_description
1 polymer ?
#
loop_
_entity_poly.entity_id
_entity_poly.type
_entity_poly.pdbx_seq_one_letter_code
_entity_poly.pdbx_strand_id
1 'polypeptide(L)'
;MALLGINPSLVNRRLLFSGIFLISLSGLVLEIAITRIFSAAIWYHFAFVAVSVALVGLGSSGLLVHYRLKKIKENWAANLTIASSLGITLIIPLNLFVMHSLASQLTYLPLFMFLFAIPFFFVGIVISAAFSAFAHVAGRLYSSDLIGASLGALSVVLLLTIMGGEGTTLVVGLIAAVCATIFSVAAKSKKKILISLAFIVFTASLLFINESNQIFAIPTDPTAQKDLPIFLRENPGSQIVKTEWNSFSRIDVVEGITGDCIPGSLDPYFNQPQCAEEELVAKIFIDGGAGTNVISWNGQLDSLTELSSWMQYIPFKMMDDPKVLIIGSGGGRDVVAALVSGSTDVTSVEINPIIFETVNSYGDKAGNLYTHPYVDAYVDEGRSFVSRSNEKYDIVYIPFVDTWASVSSGGLGVSENFLYTLEGFQEYYDHLEDDGKIIAVRWLIDSPRFVATFAELLKQNDFSVQELEKHLIIVSSDSIENDPSVTMVIFSKSPFTNNEIQFLSEFFYKNGYKPILIPGQVAVEPYPAFLSGELSGEEFNKLFPTKVHPVTDDSPFFLSFEKPMPKILEVLVYISLVIVAIFLIGPYTWLRRSAAAKSELKTGTVALYFASLGMGFILIELSLLQKFILLLGNPTMTFAILLFTILIASGTGSFISSRLVKINTRNLIFIIGGIIAIGFFYVATLPIMIYSVISEQFVVKALISIGLLFPIGFLMGMPLPTVMRLVKSYSPTYVPWMWAINGAFSVLGAVLSVVIGILYGASYAMTLGVLIYFIALGVAFSWKRKTIEIISSHSN
;
A
#
# COMPACT_ATOMS: atom_id res chain seq x y z
N MET A 1 5.34 33.43 -35.23
CA MET A 1 5.01 32.05 -34.81
C MET A 1 6.13 31.02 -35.06
N ALA A 2 7.38 31.43 -35.31
CA ALA A 2 8.52 30.54 -35.64
C ALA A 2 9.61 30.45 -34.55
N LEU A 3 9.28 30.56 -33.26
CA LEU A 3 10.28 30.81 -32.21
C LEU A 3 10.15 29.93 -30.95
N LEU A 4 9.95 28.62 -31.13
CA LEU A 4 10.15 27.64 -30.04
C LEU A 4 10.90 26.39 -30.55
N GLY A 5 12.16 26.58 -30.93
CA GLY A 5 13.29 25.68 -30.63
C GLY A 5 13.29 24.19 -31.00
N ILE A 6 12.23 23.66 -31.59
CA ILE A 6 12.19 22.38 -32.30
C ILE A 6 11.34 22.66 -33.53
N ASN A 7 11.93 22.65 -34.72
CA ASN A 7 11.11 22.67 -35.93
C ASN A 7 10.34 21.33 -35.96
N PRO A 8 9.00 21.30 -35.79
CA PRO A 8 8.24 20.06 -35.56
C PRO A 8 8.27 19.09 -36.75
N SER A 9 8.82 19.52 -37.89
CA SER A 9 8.86 18.80 -39.15
C SER A 9 10.00 17.79 -39.28
N LEU A 10 11.05 17.83 -38.44
CA LEU A 10 12.26 17.01 -38.64
C LEU A 10 12.49 15.90 -37.58
N VAL A 11 11.69 15.85 -36.50
CA VAL A 11 11.86 14.85 -35.42
C VAL A 11 10.99 13.62 -35.66
N ASN A 12 11.58 12.42 -35.58
CA ASN A 12 10.84 11.17 -35.66
C ASN A 12 9.93 11.03 -34.42
N ARG A 13 8.63 11.26 -34.62
CA ARG A 13 7.60 11.23 -33.56
C ARG A 13 7.55 9.90 -32.82
N ARG A 14 7.86 8.78 -33.50
CA ARG A 14 7.86 7.45 -32.85
C ARG A 14 8.95 7.35 -31.79
N LEU A 15 10.16 7.81 -32.09
CA LEU A 15 11.28 7.82 -31.14
C LEU A 15 11.01 8.75 -29.95
N LEU A 16 10.36 9.89 -30.18
CA LEU A 16 9.93 10.78 -29.09
C LEU A 16 8.97 10.07 -28.14
N PHE A 17 7.93 9.41 -28.68
CA PHE A 17 6.96 8.67 -27.88
C PHE A 17 7.61 7.51 -27.12
N SER A 18 8.52 6.77 -27.75
CA SER A 18 9.30 5.72 -27.08
C SER A 18 10.17 6.27 -25.94
N GLY A 19 10.81 7.44 -26.11
CA GLY A 19 11.60 8.06 -25.06
C GLY A 19 10.73 8.51 -23.87
N ILE A 20 9.56 9.10 -24.13
CA ILE A 20 8.61 9.46 -23.07
C ILE A 20 8.05 8.22 -22.37
N PHE A 21 7.70 7.19 -23.12
CA PHE A 21 7.29 5.91 -22.56
C PHE A 21 8.34 5.34 -21.58
N LEU A 22 9.61 5.28 -21.99
CA LEU A 22 10.68 4.74 -21.13
C LEU A 22 10.99 5.64 -19.93
N ILE A 23 10.93 6.97 -20.07
CA ILE A 23 11.21 7.87 -18.95
C ILE A 23 10.11 7.78 -17.88
N SER A 24 8.84 7.70 -18.30
CA SER A 24 7.71 7.56 -17.40
C SER A 24 7.69 6.19 -16.73
N LEU A 25 8.05 5.12 -17.48
CA LEU A 25 8.31 3.80 -16.92
C LEU A 25 9.39 3.85 -15.83
N SER A 26 10.54 4.44 -16.14
CA SER A 26 11.65 4.56 -15.20
C SER A 26 11.30 5.39 -13.95
N GLY A 27 10.54 6.47 -14.14
CA GLY A 27 10.11 7.33 -13.04
C GLY A 27 9.19 6.59 -12.08
N LEU A 28 8.22 5.83 -12.60
CA LEU A 28 7.29 5.10 -11.73
C LEU A 28 7.94 3.88 -11.06
N VAL A 29 8.82 3.16 -11.77
CA VAL A 29 9.64 2.09 -11.14
C VAL A 29 10.46 2.66 -10.00
N LEU A 30 11.09 3.83 -10.20
CA LEU A 30 11.88 4.49 -9.17
C LEU A 30 11.03 4.92 -7.97
N GLU A 31 9.85 5.50 -8.20
CA GLU A 31 8.93 5.93 -7.14
C GLU A 31 8.56 4.76 -6.24
N ILE A 32 8.14 3.65 -6.82
CA ILE A 32 7.76 2.46 -6.06
C ILE A 32 8.99 1.83 -5.38
N ALA A 33 10.12 1.71 -6.07
CA ALA A 33 11.34 1.15 -5.46
C ALA A 33 11.81 1.95 -4.24
N ILE A 34 11.80 3.29 -4.30
CA ILE A 34 12.21 4.13 -3.16
C ILE A 34 11.23 4.02 -2.01
N THR A 35 9.92 3.93 -2.26
CA THR A 35 8.94 3.73 -1.17
C THR A 35 9.25 2.47 -0.36
N ARG A 36 9.64 1.38 -1.04
CA ARG A 36 10.03 0.11 -0.42
C ARG A 36 11.36 0.20 0.32
N ILE A 37 12.36 0.83 -0.29
CA ILE A 37 13.68 1.05 0.33
C ILE A 37 13.55 1.86 1.62
N PHE A 38 12.79 2.96 1.62
CA PHE A 38 12.61 3.80 2.82
C PHE A 38 11.82 3.08 3.91
N SER A 39 10.81 2.29 3.54
CA SER A 39 10.05 1.46 4.49
C SER A 39 10.96 0.46 5.22
N ALA A 40 11.72 -0.32 4.45
CA ALA A 40 12.58 -1.37 4.97
C ALA A 40 13.79 -0.80 5.74
N ALA A 41 14.51 0.17 5.17
CA ALA A 41 15.76 0.65 5.75
C ALA A 41 15.57 1.60 6.94
N ILE A 42 14.52 2.43 6.93
CA ILE A 42 14.28 3.49 7.92
C ILE A 42 13.02 3.19 8.72
N TRP A 43 11.83 3.49 8.18
CA TRP A 43 10.52 3.23 8.78
C TRP A 43 9.40 3.36 7.74
N TYR A 44 8.30 2.62 7.95
CA TYR A 44 7.15 2.60 7.03
C TYR A 44 6.56 3.98 6.71
N HIS A 45 6.45 4.88 7.69
CA HIS A 45 5.85 6.21 7.48
C HIS A 45 6.68 7.10 6.51
N PHE A 46 7.94 6.76 6.23
CA PHE A 46 8.73 7.44 5.21
C PHE A 46 8.43 6.97 3.77
N ALA A 47 7.62 5.93 3.58
CA ALA A 47 7.10 5.58 2.26
C ALA A 47 6.29 6.75 1.64
N PHE A 48 5.47 7.45 2.46
CA PHE A 48 4.73 8.64 2.01
C PHE A 48 5.64 9.82 1.64
N VAL A 49 6.83 9.88 2.25
CA VAL A 49 7.84 10.88 1.89
C VAL A 49 8.38 10.63 0.49
N ALA A 50 8.54 9.38 0.06
CA ALA A 50 9.04 9.07 -1.28
C ALA A 50 8.15 9.64 -2.40
N VAL A 51 6.82 9.55 -2.25
CA VAL A 51 5.86 10.19 -3.18
C VAL A 51 6.04 11.71 -3.18
N SER A 52 6.20 12.32 -2.00
CA SER A 52 6.44 13.76 -1.88
C SER A 52 7.75 14.17 -2.55
N VAL A 53 8.82 13.38 -2.40
CA VAL A 53 10.12 13.57 -3.05
C VAL A 53 9.98 13.51 -4.57
N ALA A 54 9.19 12.56 -5.09
CA ALA A 54 8.89 12.45 -6.50
C ALA A 54 8.17 13.69 -7.03
N LEU A 55 7.10 14.12 -6.35
CA LEU A 55 6.32 15.30 -6.72
C LEU A 55 7.15 16.59 -6.66
N VAL A 56 8.01 16.76 -5.64
CA VAL A 56 8.91 17.92 -5.52
C VAL A 56 9.92 17.95 -6.67
N GLY A 57 10.54 16.81 -7.00
CA GLY A 57 11.44 16.69 -8.14
C GLY A 57 10.74 17.04 -9.45
N LEU A 58 9.62 16.36 -9.75
CA LEU A 58 8.83 16.62 -10.96
C LEU A 58 8.33 18.07 -11.03
N GLY A 59 7.79 18.62 -9.96
CA GLY A 59 7.23 19.97 -9.90
C GLY A 59 8.28 21.08 -10.05
N SER A 60 9.42 20.95 -9.37
CA SER A 60 10.51 21.95 -9.44
C SER A 60 11.18 21.99 -10.83
N SER A 61 11.20 20.87 -11.55
CA SER A 61 11.71 20.80 -12.92
C SER A 61 10.95 21.70 -13.91
N GLY A 62 9.62 21.79 -13.77
CA GLY A 62 8.75 22.58 -14.63
C GLY A 62 9.05 24.08 -14.53
N LEU A 63 9.41 24.57 -13.34
CA LEU A 63 9.83 25.96 -13.11
C LEU A 63 11.14 26.28 -13.84
N LEU A 64 12.13 25.39 -13.76
CA LEU A 64 13.41 25.57 -14.45
C LEU A 64 13.21 25.59 -15.97
N VAL A 65 12.44 24.62 -16.51
CA VAL A 65 12.14 24.54 -17.94
C VAL A 65 11.42 25.81 -18.40
N HIS A 66 10.43 26.30 -17.66
CA HIS A 66 9.73 27.55 -17.99
C HIS A 66 10.66 28.77 -18.01
N TYR A 67 11.54 28.92 -17.01
CA TYR A 67 12.48 30.04 -16.93
C TYR A 67 13.52 30.00 -18.06
N ARG A 68 14.09 28.81 -18.35
CA ARG A 68 15.11 28.62 -19.39
C ARG A 68 14.56 28.69 -20.81
N LEU A 69 13.28 28.32 -21.04
CA LEU A 69 12.59 28.46 -22.33
C LEU A 69 12.57 29.91 -22.84
N LYS A 70 12.59 30.90 -21.94
CA LYS A 70 12.65 32.32 -22.32
C LYS A 70 14.02 32.78 -22.85
N LYS A 71 15.09 31.99 -22.66
CA LYS A 71 16.49 32.45 -22.84
C LYS A 71 17.29 31.74 -23.95
N ILE A 72 16.80 30.69 -24.62
CA ILE A 72 17.65 29.83 -25.47
C ILE A 72 17.03 29.51 -26.85
N LYS A 73 17.86 29.60 -27.90
CA LYS A 73 17.60 29.20 -29.31
C LYS A 73 18.14 27.78 -29.64
N GLU A 74 17.47 27.14 -30.60
CA GLU A 74 17.72 25.87 -31.35
C GLU A 74 18.33 24.63 -30.64
N ASN A 75 17.66 23.47 -30.82
CA ASN A 75 18.04 22.11 -30.37
C ASN A 75 18.21 21.90 -28.85
N TRP A 76 17.83 22.88 -28.03
CA TRP A 76 17.97 22.84 -26.56
C TRP A 76 17.23 21.64 -25.93
N ALA A 77 16.02 21.33 -26.40
CA ALA A 77 15.19 20.29 -25.81
C ALA A 77 15.79 18.89 -26.01
N ALA A 78 16.40 18.63 -27.17
CA ALA A 78 17.10 17.37 -27.42
C ALA A 78 18.35 17.24 -26.55
N ASN A 79 19.12 18.32 -26.37
CA ASN A 79 20.30 18.29 -25.50
C ASN A 79 19.91 18.08 -24.04
N LEU A 80 18.86 18.76 -23.59
CA LEU A 80 18.41 18.68 -22.22
C LEU A 80 17.81 17.32 -21.91
N THR A 81 16.98 16.76 -22.79
CA THR A 81 16.43 15.41 -22.59
C THR A 81 17.52 14.35 -22.49
N ILE A 82 18.52 14.38 -23.38
CA ILE A 82 19.67 13.46 -23.31
C ILE A 82 20.45 13.66 -22.01
N ALA A 83 20.78 14.90 -21.65
CA ALA A 83 21.55 15.20 -20.44
C ALA A 83 20.81 14.79 -19.16
N SER A 84 19.49 15.01 -19.10
CA SER A 84 18.65 14.61 -17.97
C SER A 84 18.56 13.09 -17.86
N SER A 85 18.38 12.37 -18.97
CA SER A 85 18.38 10.91 -18.97
C SER A 85 19.73 10.34 -18.48
N LEU A 86 20.86 10.90 -18.92
CA LEU A 86 22.18 10.50 -18.40
C LEU A 86 22.40 10.93 -16.94
N GLY A 87 21.79 12.04 -16.52
CA GLY A 87 21.79 12.50 -15.13
C GLY A 87 21.14 11.49 -14.20
N ILE A 88 20.00 10.89 -14.60
CA ILE A 88 19.36 9.79 -13.85
C ILE A 88 20.34 8.61 -13.72
N THR A 89 20.92 8.17 -14.84
CA THR A 89 21.87 7.05 -14.87
C THR A 89 23.06 7.23 -13.91
N LEU A 90 23.53 8.46 -13.72
CA LEU A 90 24.65 8.78 -12.82
C LEU A 90 24.24 8.93 -11.35
N ILE A 91 23.10 9.56 -11.08
CA ILE A 91 22.70 9.91 -9.72
C ILE A 91 22.15 8.70 -8.97
N ILE A 92 21.49 7.77 -9.66
CA ILE A 92 20.97 6.54 -9.05
C ILE A 92 22.03 5.74 -8.25
N PRO A 93 23.17 5.32 -8.84
CA PRO A 93 24.18 4.59 -8.08
C PRO A 93 24.83 5.45 -6.99
N LEU A 94 24.95 6.76 -7.20
CA LEU A 94 25.44 7.67 -6.17
C LEU A 94 24.50 7.68 -4.94
N ASN A 95 23.19 7.77 -5.17
CA ASN A 95 22.20 7.78 -4.09
C ASN A 95 22.27 6.48 -3.26
N LEU A 96 22.33 5.33 -3.94
CA LEU A 96 22.45 4.02 -3.29
C LEU A 96 23.76 3.92 -2.50
N PHE A 97 24.89 4.34 -3.09
CA PHE A 97 26.19 4.31 -2.43
C PHE A 97 26.23 5.20 -1.17
N VAL A 98 25.65 6.41 -1.24
CA VAL A 98 25.58 7.32 -0.08
C VAL A 98 24.71 6.73 1.02
N MET A 99 23.56 6.13 0.68
CA MET A 99 22.67 5.52 1.65
C MET A 99 23.31 4.30 2.33
N HIS A 100 23.99 3.44 1.55
CA HIS A 100 24.81 2.35 2.08
C HIS A 100 25.90 2.85 3.02
N SER A 101 26.71 3.83 2.57
CA SER A 101 27.86 4.35 3.34
C SER A 101 27.46 5.02 4.65
N LEU A 102 26.28 5.64 4.69
CA LEU A 102 25.73 6.29 5.88
C LEU A 102 24.80 5.38 6.69
N ALA A 103 24.80 4.08 6.39
CA ALA A 103 24.03 3.04 7.05
C ALA A 103 22.55 3.40 7.27
N SER A 104 21.93 4.09 6.31
CA SER A 104 20.52 4.52 6.36
C SER A 104 20.11 5.32 7.61
N GLN A 105 21.06 5.94 8.32
CA GLN A 105 20.78 6.61 9.59
C GLN A 105 19.75 7.72 9.46
N LEU A 106 18.80 7.77 10.39
CA LEU A 106 17.71 8.75 10.39
C LEU A 106 18.21 10.21 10.37
N THR A 107 19.38 10.49 10.96
CA THR A 107 20.00 11.83 10.97
C THR A 107 20.27 12.37 9.56
N TYR A 108 20.55 11.49 8.59
CA TYR A 108 20.82 11.87 7.20
C TYR A 108 19.58 11.81 6.29
N LEU A 109 18.40 11.58 6.86
CA LEU A 109 17.15 11.52 6.09
C LEU A 109 16.93 12.74 5.16
N PRO A 110 17.16 14.01 5.58
CA PRO A 110 17.03 15.15 4.67
C PRO A 110 17.98 15.07 3.46
N LEU A 111 19.19 14.53 3.65
CA LEU A 111 20.15 14.31 2.57
C LEU A 111 19.64 13.24 1.61
N PHE A 112 19.12 12.12 2.11
CA PHE A 112 18.55 11.06 1.28
C PHE A 112 17.34 11.58 0.47
N MET A 113 16.43 12.31 1.12
CA MET A 113 15.28 12.93 0.44
C MET A 113 15.72 13.87 -0.69
N PHE A 114 16.71 14.73 -0.43
CA PHE A 114 17.24 15.64 -1.44
C PHE A 114 17.88 14.89 -2.60
N LEU A 115 18.72 13.88 -2.32
CA LEU A 115 19.42 13.09 -3.32
C LEU A 115 18.43 12.31 -4.21
N PHE A 116 17.40 11.69 -3.63
CA PHE A 116 16.37 10.98 -4.38
C PHE A 116 15.40 11.90 -5.12
N ALA A 117 15.28 13.19 -4.77
CA ALA A 117 14.51 14.16 -5.56
C ALA A 117 15.17 14.48 -6.92
N ILE A 118 16.49 14.34 -7.03
CA ILE A 118 17.26 14.73 -8.22
C ILE A 118 16.92 13.86 -9.45
N PRO A 119 16.84 12.51 -9.37
CA PRO A 119 16.34 11.70 -10.48
C PRO A 119 14.94 12.13 -10.97
N PHE A 120 13.99 12.36 -10.06
CA PHE A 120 12.66 12.85 -10.43
C PHE A 120 12.67 14.23 -11.05
N PHE A 121 13.57 15.10 -10.59
CA PHE A 121 13.81 16.38 -11.24
C PHE A 121 14.23 16.22 -12.71
N PHE A 122 15.11 15.26 -13.00
CA PHE A 122 15.49 14.95 -14.37
C PHE A 122 14.35 14.31 -15.19
N VAL A 123 13.57 13.39 -14.61
CA VAL A 123 12.36 12.84 -15.24
C VAL A 123 11.40 13.98 -15.63
N GLY A 124 11.15 14.89 -14.70
CA GLY A 124 10.25 16.03 -14.88
C GLY A 124 10.75 17.01 -15.95
N ILE A 125 12.07 17.21 -16.06
CA ILE A 125 12.67 17.99 -17.15
C ILE A 125 12.30 17.37 -18.51
N VAL A 126 12.46 16.04 -18.67
CA VAL A 126 12.20 15.35 -19.94
C VAL A 126 10.74 15.49 -20.34
N ILE A 127 9.83 15.22 -19.41
CA ILE A 127 8.38 15.29 -19.63
C ILE A 127 7.96 16.75 -19.92
N SER A 128 8.37 17.70 -19.08
CA SER A 128 8.01 19.12 -19.24
C SER A 128 8.53 19.71 -20.55
N ALA A 129 9.74 19.36 -20.96
CA ALA A 129 10.31 19.79 -22.23
C ALA A 129 9.53 19.22 -23.42
N ALA A 130 9.14 17.95 -23.36
CA ALA A 130 8.36 17.29 -24.42
C ALA A 130 6.95 17.86 -24.54
N PHE A 131 6.22 18.04 -23.43
CA PHE A 131 4.89 18.65 -23.45
C PHE A 131 4.94 20.10 -23.95
N SER A 132 5.95 20.88 -23.53
CA SER A 132 6.13 22.26 -23.99
C SER A 132 6.35 22.33 -25.50
N ALA A 133 7.21 21.48 -26.05
CA ALA A 133 7.55 21.50 -27.47
C ALA A 133 6.48 20.85 -28.38
N PHE A 134 5.77 19.84 -27.89
CA PHE A 134 4.89 19.00 -28.72
C PHE A 134 3.43 18.96 -28.27
N ALA A 135 2.95 19.95 -27.50
CA ALA A 135 1.56 19.95 -27.00
C ALA A 135 0.44 19.93 -28.07
N HIS A 136 0.74 20.06 -29.36
CA HIS A 136 -0.25 19.82 -30.43
C HIS A 136 -0.62 18.32 -30.57
N VAL A 137 0.30 17.42 -30.17
CA VAL A 137 0.07 15.97 -30.07
C VAL A 137 -0.06 15.52 -28.62
N ALA A 138 -0.51 16.40 -27.71
CA ALA A 138 -0.59 16.13 -26.27
C ALA A 138 -1.34 14.84 -25.93
N GLY A 139 -2.41 14.47 -26.65
CA GLY A 139 -3.11 13.20 -26.41
C GLY A 139 -2.24 11.96 -26.62
N ARG A 140 -1.34 11.96 -27.62
CA ARG A 140 -0.41 10.84 -27.87
C ARG A 140 0.77 10.84 -26.91
N LEU A 141 1.25 12.03 -26.53
CA LEU A 141 2.30 12.17 -25.50
C LEU A 141 1.78 11.65 -24.16
N TYR A 142 0.61 12.11 -23.73
CA TYR A 142 -0.03 11.68 -22.49
C TYR A 142 -0.37 10.20 -22.53
N SER A 143 -0.78 9.66 -23.68
CA SER A 143 -0.95 8.22 -23.85
C SER A 143 0.37 7.45 -23.67
N SER A 144 1.48 7.93 -24.24
CA SER A 144 2.79 7.26 -24.11
C SER A 144 3.32 7.33 -22.68
N ASP A 145 3.10 8.46 -22.00
CA ASP A 145 3.42 8.70 -20.60
C ASP A 145 2.65 7.74 -19.68
N LEU A 146 1.31 7.71 -19.79
CA LEU A 146 0.46 6.83 -18.99
C LEU A 146 0.72 5.34 -19.25
N ILE A 147 0.93 4.93 -20.51
CA ILE A 147 1.24 3.53 -20.84
C ILE A 147 2.64 3.16 -20.32
N GLY A 148 3.61 4.08 -20.39
CA GLY A 148 4.94 3.93 -19.81
C GLY A 148 4.87 3.73 -18.29
N ALA A 149 4.20 4.64 -17.60
CA ALA A 149 3.92 4.54 -16.19
C ALA A 149 3.21 3.22 -15.84
N SER A 150 2.15 2.83 -16.57
CA SER A 150 1.44 1.56 -16.32
C SER A 150 2.34 0.33 -16.37
N LEU A 151 3.22 0.23 -17.37
CA LEU A 151 4.17 -0.88 -17.46
C LEU A 151 5.27 -0.77 -16.41
N GLY A 152 5.61 0.44 -15.96
CA GLY A 152 6.46 0.66 -14.79
C GLY A 152 5.86 0.06 -13.52
N ALA A 153 4.59 0.35 -13.23
CA ALA A 153 3.87 -0.16 -12.06
C ALA A 153 3.79 -1.69 -12.03
N LEU A 154 3.64 -2.31 -13.20
CA LEU A 154 3.62 -3.77 -13.31
C LEU A 154 5.04 -4.36 -13.20
N SER A 155 6.00 -3.77 -13.90
CA SER A 155 7.37 -4.29 -13.97
C SER A 155 8.10 -4.22 -12.63
N VAL A 156 7.81 -3.23 -11.77
CA VAL A 156 8.49 -3.09 -10.48
C VAL A 156 8.23 -4.26 -9.54
N VAL A 157 7.04 -4.89 -9.60
CA VAL A 157 6.73 -6.09 -8.82
C VAL A 157 7.72 -7.21 -9.17
N LEU A 158 7.91 -7.45 -10.48
CA LEU A 158 8.84 -8.46 -10.97
C LEU A 158 10.31 -8.09 -10.67
N LEU A 159 10.66 -6.82 -10.86
CA LEU A 159 12.04 -6.36 -10.63
C LEU A 159 12.43 -6.45 -9.15
N LEU A 160 11.54 -6.12 -8.22
CA LEU A 160 11.80 -6.23 -6.78
C LEU A 160 12.04 -7.68 -6.36
N THR A 161 11.25 -8.62 -6.89
CA THR A 161 11.41 -10.06 -6.60
C THR A 161 12.71 -10.62 -7.16
N ILE A 162 13.11 -10.23 -8.39
CA ILE A 162 14.30 -10.80 -9.03
C ILE A 162 15.60 -10.12 -8.57
N MET A 163 15.58 -8.80 -8.39
CA MET A 163 16.79 -7.98 -8.26
C MET A 163 16.88 -7.21 -6.93
N GLY A 164 15.88 -7.34 -6.05
CA GLY A 164 15.79 -6.56 -4.82
C GLY A 164 15.51 -5.08 -5.03
N GLY A 165 15.44 -4.31 -3.95
CA GLY A 165 15.21 -2.86 -4.00
C GLY A 165 16.34 -2.10 -4.71
N GLU A 166 17.57 -2.48 -4.43
CA GLU A 166 18.79 -1.87 -4.94
C GLU A 166 18.97 -2.14 -6.44
N GLY A 167 18.86 -3.40 -6.85
CA GLY A 167 18.98 -3.80 -8.25
C GLY A 167 17.87 -3.19 -9.10
N THR A 168 16.63 -3.18 -8.59
CA THR A 168 15.49 -2.50 -9.25
C THR A 168 15.79 -1.02 -9.49
N THR A 169 16.37 -0.34 -8.50
CA THR A 169 16.73 1.07 -8.60
C THR A 169 17.85 1.28 -9.61
N LEU A 170 18.85 0.39 -9.70
CA LEU A 170 19.88 0.43 -10.75
C LEU A 170 19.31 0.20 -12.17
N VAL A 171 18.29 -0.65 -12.32
CA VAL A 171 17.58 -0.86 -13.60
C VAL A 171 16.94 0.44 -14.11
N VAL A 172 16.46 1.32 -13.23
CA VAL A 172 15.99 2.67 -13.62
C VAL A 172 17.09 3.44 -14.35
N GLY A 173 18.32 3.37 -13.86
CA GLY A 173 19.48 3.99 -14.50
C GLY A 173 19.75 3.44 -15.90
N LEU A 174 19.57 2.12 -16.07
CA LEU A 174 19.72 1.42 -17.35
C LEU A 174 18.64 1.85 -18.35
N ILE A 175 17.37 1.88 -17.92
CA ILE A 175 16.24 2.34 -18.75
C ILE A 175 16.47 3.81 -19.17
N ALA A 176 16.95 4.65 -18.26
CA ALA A 176 17.27 6.04 -18.56
C ALA A 176 18.42 6.16 -19.59
N ALA A 177 19.45 5.30 -19.52
CA ALA A 177 20.54 5.28 -20.50
C ALA A 177 20.06 4.83 -21.90
N VAL A 178 19.15 3.84 -21.96
CA VAL A 178 18.47 3.44 -23.21
C VAL A 178 17.64 4.60 -23.77
N CYS A 179 16.90 5.31 -22.91
CA CYS A 179 16.14 6.50 -23.29
C CYS A 179 17.05 7.61 -23.85
N ALA A 180 18.20 7.87 -23.22
CA ALA A 180 19.20 8.82 -23.72
C ALA A 180 19.72 8.44 -25.12
N THR A 181 19.87 7.14 -25.39
CA THR A 181 20.27 6.62 -26.71
C THR A 181 19.19 6.89 -27.76
N ILE A 182 17.91 6.63 -27.44
CA ILE A 182 16.78 6.92 -28.34
C ILE A 182 16.72 8.41 -28.68
N PHE A 183 16.85 9.31 -27.69
CA PHE A 183 16.89 10.74 -27.95
C PHE A 183 18.12 11.17 -28.75
N SER A 184 19.28 10.54 -28.52
CA SER A 184 20.50 10.79 -29.29
C SER A 184 20.38 10.38 -30.76
N VAL A 185 19.71 9.26 -31.03
CA VAL A 185 19.37 8.81 -32.39
C VAL A 185 18.38 9.76 -33.04
N ALA A 186 17.34 10.19 -32.32
CA ALA A 186 16.37 11.18 -32.81
C ALA A 186 17.03 12.53 -33.14
N ALA A 187 18.07 12.91 -32.38
CA ALA A 187 18.88 14.11 -32.60
C ALA A 187 19.96 13.95 -33.69
N LYS A 188 20.10 12.75 -34.30
CA LYS A 188 21.09 12.42 -35.35
C LYS A 188 22.55 12.74 -34.98
N SER A 189 22.93 12.60 -33.70
CA SER A 189 24.28 12.96 -33.22
C SER A 189 25.10 11.73 -32.84
N LYS A 190 26.06 11.32 -33.70
CA LYS A 190 26.92 10.14 -33.48
C LYS A 190 27.68 10.19 -32.15
N LYS A 191 28.23 11.36 -31.77
CA LYS A 191 28.95 11.55 -30.50
C LYS A 191 28.07 11.23 -29.30
N LYS A 192 26.82 11.71 -29.29
CA LYS A 192 25.89 11.48 -28.18
C LYS A 192 25.42 10.03 -28.11
N ILE A 193 25.20 9.39 -29.26
CA ILE A 193 24.89 7.97 -29.33
C ILE A 193 26.01 7.14 -28.66
N LEU A 194 27.27 7.41 -29.00
CA LEU A 194 28.40 6.69 -28.41
C LEU A 194 28.50 6.91 -26.89
N ILE A 195 28.29 8.15 -26.43
CA ILE A 195 28.24 8.45 -24.99
C ILE A 195 27.11 7.68 -24.31
N SER A 196 25.88 7.73 -24.84
CA SER A 196 24.75 7.01 -24.25
C SER A 196 24.93 5.49 -24.24
N LEU A 197 25.55 4.91 -25.27
CA LEU A 197 25.92 3.49 -25.28
C LEU A 197 26.96 3.15 -24.20
N ALA A 198 27.95 4.01 -23.98
CA ALA A 198 28.92 3.82 -22.90
C ALA A 198 28.23 3.83 -21.52
N PHE A 199 27.20 4.67 -21.33
CA PHE A 199 26.39 4.68 -20.11
C PHE A 199 25.55 3.43 -19.92
N ILE A 200 25.05 2.81 -21.00
CA ILE A 200 24.38 1.50 -20.92
C ILE A 200 25.36 0.44 -20.40
N VAL A 201 26.57 0.38 -20.96
CA VAL A 201 27.61 -0.56 -20.52
C VAL A 201 27.98 -0.29 -19.06
N PHE A 202 28.17 0.97 -18.69
CA PHE A 202 28.47 1.36 -17.30
C PHE A 202 27.43 0.85 -16.31
N THR A 203 26.13 1.09 -16.55
CA THR A 203 25.09 0.65 -15.62
C THR A 203 24.86 -0.86 -15.65
N ALA A 204 25.00 -1.52 -16.80
CA ALA A 204 24.97 -2.98 -16.87
C ALA A 204 26.11 -3.60 -16.05
N SER A 205 27.31 -3.02 -16.09
CA SER A 205 28.42 -3.45 -15.23
C SER A 205 28.13 -3.25 -13.75
N LEU A 206 27.49 -2.14 -13.36
CA LEU A 206 27.10 -1.92 -11.96
C LEU A 206 26.07 -2.93 -11.46
N LEU A 207 25.10 -3.32 -12.29
CA LEU A 207 24.13 -4.36 -11.97
C LEU A 207 24.84 -5.70 -11.71
N PHE A 208 25.75 -6.10 -12.60
CA PHE A 208 26.51 -7.33 -12.45
C PHE A 208 27.40 -7.31 -11.19
N ILE A 209 28.08 -6.19 -10.93
CA ILE A 209 28.92 -6.01 -9.73
C ILE A 209 28.06 -6.04 -8.45
N ASN A 210 26.85 -5.47 -8.48
CA ASN A 210 25.97 -5.49 -7.32
C ASN A 210 25.53 -6.91 -6.96
N GLU A 211 25.16 -7.72 -7.95
CA GLU A 211 24.77 -9.12 -7.68
C GLU A 211 25.91 -9.93 -7.05
N SER A 212 27.16 -9.71 -7.47
CA SER A 212 28.29 -10.48 -6.95
C SER A 212 28.81 -9.98 -5.60
N ASN A 213 28.82 -8.66 -5.37
CA ASN A 213 29.56 -8.05 -4.27
C ASN A 213 28.69 -7.26 -3.29
N GLN A 214 27.39 -7.08 -3.58
CA GLN A 214 26.45 -6.37 -2.71
C GLN A 214 26.91 -4.97 -2.29
N ILE A 215 27.66 -4.27 -3.16
CA ILE A 215 28.27 -2.95 -2.87
C ILE A 215 27.21 -1.87 -2.59
N PHE A 216 25.99 -2.03 -3.13
CA PHE A 216 24.89 -1.11 -2.90
C PHE A 216 23.88 -1.60 -1.87
N ALA A 217 24.10 -2.75 -1.22
CA ALA A 217 23.14 -3.34 -0.28
C ALA A 217 22.79 -2.35 0.84
N ILE A 218 21.51 -2.01 0.98
CA ILE A 218 21.11 -0.97 1.92
C ILE A 218 20.94 -1.61 3.30
N PRO A 219 21.76 -1.27 4.32
CA PRO A 219 21.55 -1.80 5.66
C PRO A 219 20.37 -1.08 6.32
N THR A 220 19.69 -1.78 7.23
CA THR A 220 18.76 -1.15 8.17
C THR A 220 19.55 -0.26 9.13
N ASP A 221 19.02 0.92 9.48
CA ASP A 221 19.66 1.84 10.42
C ASP A 221 20.06 1.11 11.73
N PRO A 222 21.36 0.97 12.05
CA PRO A 222 21.83 0.25 13.23
C PRO A 222 21.42 0.92 14.54
N THR A 223 20.99 2.18 14.51
CA THR A 223 20.54 2.97 15.67
C THR A 223 19.03 3.07 15.77
N ALA A 224 18.29 2.57 14.77
CA ALA A 224 16.83 2.59 14.79
C ALA A 224 16.28 1.77 15.97
N GLN A 225 15.12 2.20 16.46
CA GLN A 225 14.28 1.49 17.42
C GLN A 225 13.42 0.43 16.70
N LYS A 226 14.08 -0.37 15.87
CA LYS A 226 13.50 -1.45 15.08
C LYS A 226 13.95 -2.79 15.65
N ASP A 227 13.07 -3.79 15.62
CA ASP A 227 13.30 -5.11 16.21
C ASP A 227 14.61 -5.76 15.74
N LEU A 228 14.95 -5.69 14.44
CA LEU A 228 16.19 -6.28 13.92
C LEU A 228 17.46 -5.60 14.48
N PRO A 229 17.66 -4.27 14.34
CA PRO A 229 18.78 -3.58 14.98
C PRO A 229 18.85 -3.76 16.50
N ILE A 230 17.72 -3.78 17.20
CA ILE A 230 17.67 -4.06 18.65
C ILE A 230 18.22 -5.46 18.90
N PHE A 231 17.68 -6.47 18.22
CA PHE A 231 18.06 -7.86 18.39
C PHE A 231 19.54 -8.11 18.11
N LEU A 232 20.10 -7.53 17.04
CA LEU A 232 21.53 -7.66 16.71
C LEU A 232 22.44 -7.03 17.77
N ARG A 233 22.03 -5.91 18.39
CA ARG A 233 22.79 -5.28 19.49
C ARG A 233 22.74 -6.11 20.77
N GLU A 234 21.61 -6.75 21.04
CA GLU A 234 21.40 -7.59 22.22
C GLU A 234 22.03 -8.99 22.06
N ASN A 235 22.23 -9.45 20.81
CA ASN A 235 22.78 -10.76 20.48
C ASN A 235 24.04 -10.61 19.58
N PRO A 236 25.20 -10.20 20.13
CA PRO A 236 26.39 -9.88 19.33
C PRO A 236 27.01 -11.08 18.59
N GLY A 237 26.63 -12.32 18.93
CA GLY A 237 27.00 -13.53 18.19
C GLY A 237 26.16 -13.78 16.93
N SER A 238 25.04 -13.07 16.80
CA SER A 238 24.10 -13.25 15.71
C SER A 238 24.50 -12.48 14.45
N GLN A 239 24.16 -13.03 13.28
CA GLN A 239 24.46 -12.44 11.99
C GLN A 239 23.31 -12.63 11.01
N ILE A 240 23.08 -11.63 10.15
CA ILE A 240 22.15 -11.76 9.02
C ILE A 240 22.82 -12.69 8.00
N VAL A 241 22.27 -13.89 7.82
CA VAL A 241 22.77 -14.89 6.86
C VAL A 241 22.12 -14.77 5.49
N LYS A 242 20.92 -14.18 5.44
CA LYS A 242 20.11 -14.11 4.22
C LYS A 242 19.24 -12.86 4.25
N THR A 243 19.20 -12.14 3.13
CA THR A 243 18.28 -11.02 2.88
C THR A 243 17.62 -11.22 1.52
N GLU A 244 16.30 -11.29 1.48
CA GLU A 244 15.52 -11.42 0.25
C GLU A 244 14.39 -10.40 0.19
N TRP A 245 13.97 -10.06 -1.02
CA TRP A 245 12.90 -9.10 -1.28
C TRP A 245 11.77 -9.78 -2.04
N ASN A 246 10.54 -9.45 -1.65
CA ASN A 246 9.38 -9.63 -2.50
C ASN A 246 8.72 -8.26 -2.75
N SER A 247 7.53 -8.26 -3.33
CA SER A 247 6.84 -7.03 -3.72
C SER A 247 6.32 -6.21 -2.52
N PHE A 248 6.16 -6.80 -1.34
CA PHE A 248 5.53 -6.17 -0.16
C PHE A 248 6.37 -6.18 1.12
N SER A 249 7.47 -6.92 1.18
CA SER A 249 8.39 -6.96 2.33
C SER A 249 9.82 -7.31 1.90
N ARG A 250 10.77 -6.85 2.72
CA ARG A 250 12.13 -7.38 2.81
C ARG A 250 12.18 -8.35 3.97
N ILE A 251 12.77 -9.51 3.75
CA ILE A 251 12.98 -10.54 4.77
C ILE A 251 14.47 -10.66 5.09
N ASP A 252 14.83 -10.50 6.36
CA ASP A 252 16.18 -10.71 6.87
C ASP A 252 16.19 -11.91 7.83
N VAL A 253 17.02 -12.91 7.56
CA VAL A 253 17.16 -14.12 8.39
C VAL A 253 18.43 -14.01 9.21
N VAL A 254 18.29 -14.17 10.52
CA VAL A 254 19.37 -14.05 11.49
C VAL A 254 19.64 -15.42 12.14
N GLU A 255 20.89 -15.86 12.07
CA GLU A 255 21.39 -17.09 12.71
C GLU A 255 22.53 -16.77 13.68
N GLY A 256 23.10 -17.80 14.33
CA GLY A 256 24.21 -17.63 15.27
C GLY A 256 23.76 -17.11 16.63
N ILE A 257 22.52 -17.41 17.02
CA ILE A 257 21.93 -17.02 18.29
C ILE A 257 22.59 -17.87 19.39
N THR A 258 23.74 -17.42 19.89
CA THR A 258 24.45 -18.11 20.98
C THR A 258 23.85 -17.71 22.32
N GLY A 259 23.19 -18.66 22.98
CA GLY A 259 22.64 -18.50 24.31
C GLY A 259 23.73 -18.27 25.35
N ASP A 260 23.97 -17.01 25.69
CA ASP A 260 24.10 -16.58 27.08
C ASP A 260 23.01 -15.54 27.29
N CYS A 261 21.82 -16.00 27.68
CA CYS A 261 20.78 -15.11 28.14
C CYS A 261 21.33 -14.36 29.35
N ILE A 262 21.41 -13.02 29.29
CA ILE A 262 21.71 -12.25 30.50
C ILE A 262 20.52 -12.48 31.45
N PRO A 263 20.72 -13.16 32.60
CA PRO A 263 19.64 -13.36 33.55
C PRO A 263 19.17 -11.98 34.02
N GLY A 264 17.98 -11.56 33.61
CA GLY A 264 17.39 -10.27 33.97
C GLY A 264 17.16 -9.27 32.83
N SER A 265 17.49 -9.59 31.57
CA SER A 265 16.96 -8.81 30.43
C SER A 265 15.51 -9.21 30.19
N LEU A 266 14.64 -8.60 30.97
CA LEU A 266 13.21 -8.57 30.77
C LEU A 266 12.94 -7.92 29.41
N ASP A 267 12.01 -8.48 28.65
CA ASP A 267 11.41 -7.73 27.56
C ASP A 267 11.00 -6.34 28.10
N PRO A 268 11.50 -5.22 27.54
CA PRO A 268 11.22 -3.89 28.07
C PRO A 268 9.72 -3.53 28.05
N TYR A 269 8.91 -4.28 27.30
CA TYR A 269 7.47 -4.16 27.21
C TYR A 269 6.71 -5.27 27.95
N PHE A 270 7.18 -6.52 27.87
CA PHE A 270 6.44 -7.69 28.37
C PHE A 270 6.95 -8.25 29.70
N ASN A 271 8.04 -7.73 30.25
CA ASN A 271 8.60 -8.14 31.54
C ASN A 271 8.75 -9.67 31.70
N GLN A 272 8.98 -10.36 30.58
CA GLN A 272 9.22 -11.80 30.50
C GLN A 272 10.64 -12.02 29.97
N PRO A 273 11.31 -13.12 30.35
CA PRO A 273 12.52 -13.54 29.65
C PRO A 273 12.13 -13.84 28.19
N GLN A 274 12.59 -13.04 27.22
CA GLN A 274 12.38 -13.32 25.79
C GLN A 274 12.97 -14.68 25.36
N CYS A 275 13.89 -15.20 26.16
CA CYS A 275 14.73 -16.34 25.86
C CYS A 275 14.60 -17.45 26.91
N ALA A 276 13.42 -17.59 27.52
CA ALA A 276 13.16 -18.79 28.31
C ALA A 276 13.17 -19.99 27.36
N GLU A 277 14.31 -20.69 27.28
CA GLU A 277 14.43 -22.10 26.87
C GLU A 277 14.14 -22.47 25.40
N GLU A 278 13.61 -21.57 24.55
CA GLU A 278 13.46 -21.82 23.11
C GLU A 278 14.83 -21.85 22.41
N GLU A 279 15.40 -23.03 22.16
CA GLU A 279 16.54 -23.18 21.25
C GLU A 279 16.11 -22.70 19.85
N LEU A 280 16.64 -21.55 19.39
CA LEU A 280 16.30 -20.99 18.08
C LEU A 280 17.29 -21.44 17.01
N VAL A 281 16.77 -21.92 15.88
CA VAL A 281 17.59 -22.16 14.67
C VAL A 281 17.86 -20.85 13.97
N ALA A 282 16.83 -20.00 13.86
CA ALA A 282 16.91 -18.70 13.24
C ALA A 282 15.79 -17.76 13.74
N LYS A 283 15.99 -16.47 13.51
CA LYS A 283 14.94 -15.46 13.65
C LYS A 283 14.77 -14.72 12.34
N ILE A 284 13.53 -14.62 11.88
CA ILE A 284 13.18 -13.99 10.60
C ILE A 284 12.59 -12.61 10.90
N PHE A 285 13.11 -11.57 10.25
CA PHE A 285 12.63 -10.20 10.39
C PHE A 285 11.97 -9.70 9.09
N ILE A 286 10.83 -9.04 9.23
CA ILE A 286 10.04 -8.44 8.15
C ILE A 286 10.23 -6.92 8.19
N ASP A 287 10.78 -6.33 7.11
CA ASP A 287 11.12 -4.91 6.99
C ASP A 287 11.95 -4.36 8.18
N GLY A 288 12.67 -5.26 8.86
CA GLY A 288 13.45 -5.00 10.07
C GLY A 288 12.63 -4.62 11.32
N GLY A 289 11.30 -4.50 11.22
CA GLY A 289 10.44 -3.99 12.30
C GLY A 289 9.53 -5.02 12.97
N ALA A 290 9.63 -6.28 12.55
CA ALA A 290 8.82 -7.37 13.08
C ALA A 290 9.58 -8.69 12.98
N GLY A 291 9.44 -9.54 13.99
CA GLY A 291 10.18 -10.80 14.07
C GLY A 291 9.26 -12.01 14.20
N THR A 292 9.68 -13.14 13.63
CA THR A 292 9.12 -14.45 13.90
C THR A 292 10.24 -15.47 14.13
N ASN A 293 10.03 -16.39 15.07
CA ASN A 293 11.04 -17.32 15.55
C ASN A 293 10.94 -18.66 14.80
N VAL A 294 12.07 -19.19 14.34
CA VAL A 294 12.19 -20.57 13.85
C VAL A 294 12.79 -21.41 14.98
N ILE A 295 11.97 -22.25 15.59
CA ILE A 295 12.34 -23.04 16.76
C ILE A 295 13.06 -24.32 16.33
N SER A 296 14.05 -24.73 17.13
CA SER A 296 14.70 -26.04 17.03
C SER A 296 13.73 -27.10 17.53
N TRP A 297 13.22 -27.93 16.63
CA TRP A 297 12.26 -28.97 16.95
C TRP A 297 12.61 -30.27 16.22
N ASN A 298 12.47 -31.41 16.89
CA ASN A 298 12.85 -32.71 16.33
C ASN A 298 11.72 -33.41 15.54
N GLY A 299 10.56 -32.75 15.40
CA GLY A 299 9.39 -33.31 14.72
C GLY A 299 8.55 -34.27 15.58
N GLN A 300 8.89 -34.47 16.86
CA GLN A 300 8.18 -35.39 17.74
C GLN A 300 7.21 -34.64 18.65
N LEU A 301 5.97 -35.16 18.74
CA LEU A 301 4.87 -34.56 19.51
C LEU A 301 5.10 -34.56 21.03
N ASP A 302 6.00 -35.40 21.55
CA ASP A 302 6.37 -35.51 22.96
C ASP A 302 7.51 -34.58 23.37
N SER A 303 8.03 -33.77 22.44
CA SER A 303 9.02 -32.71 22.69
C SER A 303 8.36 -31.32 22.71
N LEU A 304 9.03 -30.34 23.32
CA LEU A 304 8.54 -28.95 23.44
C LEU A 304 7.14 -28.80 24.04
N THR A 305 6.72 -29.77 24.86
CA THR A 305 5.37 -29.79 25.47
C THR A 305 5.13 -28.60 26.41
N GLU A 306 6.17 -27.91 26.86
CA GLU A 306 6.09 -26.66 27.60
C GLU A 306 5.41 -25.53 26.81
N LEU A 307 5.51 -25.50 25.47
CA LEU A 307 4.81 -24.52 24.63
C LEU A 307 3.30 -24.60 24.84
N SER A 308 2.76 -25.81 24.93
CA SER A 308 1.33 -26.02 25.18
C SER A 308 0.83 -25.52 26.55
N SER A 309 1.74 -25.06 27.42
CA SER A 309 1.44 -24.46 28.72
C SER A 309 1.51 -22.93 28.69
N TRP A 310 1.61 -22.31 27.53
CA TRP A 310 1.55 -20.85 27.39
C TRP A 310 0.11 -20.38 27.26
N MET A 311 -0.19 -19.17 27.76
CA MET A 311 -1.54 -18.59 27.73
C MET A 311 -2.18 -18.65 26.34
N GLN A 312 -1.43 -18.33 25.28
CA GLN A 312 -1.96 -18.29 23.92
C GLN A 312 -2.17 -19.66 23.27
N TYR A 313 -1.69 -20.75 23.87
CA TYR A 313 -1.73 -22.11 23.29
C TYR A 313 -2.57 -23.09 24.11
N ILE A 314 -2.91 -22.75 25.36
CA ILE A 314 -3.80 -23.58 26.18
C ILE A 314 -5.14 -23.93 25.50
N PRO A 315 -5.73 -23.10 24.62
CA PRO A 315 -6.98 -23.49 23.96
C PRO A 315 -6.87 -24.75 23.10
N PHE A 316 -5.69 -25.08 22.55
CA PHE A 316 -5.51 -26.31 21.78
C PHE A 316 -5.70 -27.58 22.62
N LYS A 317 -5.59 -27.47 23.95
CA LYS A 317 -5.84 -28.57 24.90
C LYS A 317 -7.28 -28.64 25.41
N MET A 318 -8.16 -27.74 24.97
CA MET A 318 -9.56 -27.76 25.38
C MET A 318 -10.37 -28.86 24.69
N MET A 319 -9.89 -29.33 23.54
CA MET A 319 -10.55 -30.30 22.67
C MET A 319 -9.58 -31.45 22.40
N ASP A 320 -10.11 -32.66 22.27
CA ASP A 320 -9.31 -33.84 21.94
C ASP A 320 -9.04 -33.85 20.43
N ASP A 321 -7.76 -33.88 20.03
CA ASP A 321 -7.31 -33.92 18.63
C ASP A 321 -8.03 -32.91 17.70
N PRO A 322 -7.99 -31.60 18.01
CA PRO A 322 -8.75 -30.62 17.26
C PRO A 322 -8.12 -30.39 15.88
N LYS A 323 -8.98 -30.18 14.88
CA LYS A 323 -8.61 -29.68 13.56
C LYS A 323 -8.40 -28.17 13.61
N VAL A 324 -7.19 -27.72 13.33
CA VAL A 324 -6.76 -26.33 13.56
C VAL A 324 -6.41 -25.63 12.26
N LEU A 325 -6.98 -24.45 12.02
CA LEU A 325 -6.50 -23.48 11.03
C LEU A 325 -5.66 -22.40 11.71
N ILE A 326 -4.42 -22.22 11.30
CA ILE A 326 -3.53 -21.14 11.76
C ILE A 326 -3.33 -20.13 10.63
N ILE A 327 -3.74 -18.87 10.86
CA ILE A 327 -3.58 -17.78 9.89
C ILE A 327 -2.39 -16.90 10.26
N GLY A 328 -1.33 -16.93 9.46
CA GLY A 328 -0.08 -16.19 9.72
C GLY A 328 0.91 -17.00 10.54
N SER A 329 1.28 -18.19 10.05
CA SER A 329 2.13 -19.13 10.80
C SER A 329 3.59 -18.70 10.95
N GLY A 330 4.11 -17.82 10.09
CA GLY A 330 5.43 -17.23 10.23
C GLY A 330 6.56 -18.25 10.33
N GLY A 331 7.36 -18.15 11.40
CA GLY A 331 8.44 -19.08 11.73
C GLY A 331 7.96 -20.42 12.30
N GLY A 332 6.65 -20.56 12.53
CA GLY A 332 6.02 -21.85 12.75
C GLY A 332 5.77 -22.26 14.20
N ARG A 333 6.08 -21.41 15.18
CA ARG A 333 5.88 -21.70 16.61
C ARG A 333 4.44 -22.12 16.92
N ASP A 334 3.45 -21.43 16.34
CA ASP A 334 2.04 -21.70 16.58
C ASP A 334 1.63 -23.07 16.03
N VAL A 335 2.23 -23.51 14.92
CA VAL A 335 2.02 -24.84 14.33
C VAL A 335 2.60 -25.91 15.24
N VAL A 336 3.84 -25.73 15.73
CA VAL A 336 4.45 -26.65 16.71
C VAL A 336 3.57 -26.73 17.97
N ALA A 337 3.10 -25.59 18.47
CA ALA A 337 2.26 -25.53 19.66
C ALA A 337 0.93 -26.29 19.50
N ALA A 338 0.29 -26.23 18.32
CA ALA A 338 -0.90 -27.02 18.03
C ALA A 338 -0.60 -28.53 18.02
N LEU A 339 0.47 -28.94 17.31
CA LEU A 339 0.88 -30.35 17.22
C LEU A 339 1.19 -30.96 18.60
N VAL A 340 2.04 -30.29 19.40
CA VAL A 340 2.44 -30.79 20.74
C VAL A 340 1.31 -30.67 21.77
N SER A 341 0.22 -29.95 21.44
CA SER A 341 -1.01 -29.91 22.23
C SER A 341 -1.98 -31.04 21.88
N GLY A 342 -1.70 -31.81 20.81
CA GLY A 342 -2.44 -33.02 20.46
C GLY A 342 -3.12 -33.01 19.08
N SER A 343 -3.04 -31.92 18.32
CA SER A 343 -3.66 -31.85 16.98
C SER A 343 -2.89 -32.68 15.95
N THR A 344 -3.62 -33.50 15.19
CA THR A 344 -3.09 -34.27 14.05
C THR A 344 -3.55 -33.76 12.68
N ASP A 345 -4.40 -32.73 12.64
CA ASP A 345 -4.87 -32.04 11.44
C ASP A 345 -4.69 -30.52 11.62
N VAL A 346 -3.54 -30.00 11.16
CA VAL A 346 -3.19 -28.58 11.27
C VAL A 346 -3.03 -27.97 9.88
N THR A 347 -3.93 -27.08 9.50
CA THR A 347 -3.79 -26.25 8.31
C THR A 347 -3.06 -24.95 8.66
N SER A 348 -1.98 -24.66 7.95
CA SER A 348 -1.12 -23.50 8.19
C SER A 348 -1.13 -22.57 6.97
N VAL A 349 -1.48 -21.30 7.15
CA VAL A 349 -1.55 -20.33 6.05
C VAL A 349 -0.53 -19.21 6.28
N GLU A 350 0.46 -19.07 5.39
CA GLU A 350 1.47 -18.02 5.43
C GLU A 350 1.40 -17.16 4.16
N ILE A 351 1.27 -15.84 4.31
CA ILE A 351 1.15 -14.93 3.17
C ILE A 351 2.49 -14.74 2.42
N ASN A 352 3.61 -14.91 3.11
CA ASN A 352 4.93 -14.62 2.59
C ASN A 352 5.67 -15.88 2.11
N PRO A 353 5.83 -16.07 0.79
CA PRO A 353 6.54 -17.23 0.25
C PRO A 353 7.99 -17.32 0.74
N ILE A 354 8.66 -16.20 0.98
CA ILE A 354 10.07 -16.19 1.43
C ILE A 354 10.17 -16.76 2.85
N ILE A 355 9.22 -16.45 3.74
CA ILE A 355 9.20 -16.99 5.11
C ILE A 355 8.95 -18.49 5.05
N PHE A 356 7.94 -18.90 4.29
CA PHE A 356 7.62 -20.31 4.07
C PHE A 356 8.83 -21.11 3.58
N GLU A 357 9.47 -20.67 2.50
CA GLU A 357 10.65 -21.32 1.92
C GLU A 357 11.84 -21.32 2.88
N THR A 358 12.02 -20.26 3.66
CA THR A 358 13.09 -20.16 4.65
C THR A 358 12.91 -21.18 5.77
N VAL A 359 11.72 -21.28 6.37
CA VAL A 359 11.43 -22.31 7.39
C VAL A 359 11.62 -23.71 6.82
N ASN A 360 11.10 -23.95 5.61
CA ASN A 360 11.24 -25.24 4.94
C ASN A 360 12.71 -25.60 4.67
N SER A 361 13.57 -24.62 4.40
CA SER A 361 15.01 -24.84 4.15
C SER A 361 15.80 -25.33 5.37
N TYR A 362 15.29 -25.12 6.59
CA TYR A 362 15.90 -25.64 7.82
C TYR A 362 15.65 -27.14 8.04
N GLY A 363 14.67 -27.73 7.35
CA GLY A 363 14.40 -29.17 7.33
C GLY A 363 14.31 -29.78 8.74
N ASP A 364 15.09 -30.83 8.97
CA ASP A 364 15.14 -31.56 10.25
C ASP A 364 15.43 -30.67 11.47
N LYS A 365 16.15 -29.56 11.31
CA LYS A 365 16.44 -28.64 12.43
C LYS A 365 15.18 -27.94 12.94
N ALA A 366 14.19 -27.73 12.06
CA ALA A 366 12.89 -27.15 12.39
C ALA A 366 11.79 -28.23 12.32
N GLY A 367 12.13 -29.51 12.47
CA GLY A 367 11.19 -30.62 12.51
C GLY A 367 10.44 -30.88 11.21
N ASN A 368 10.98 -30.43 10.07
CA ASN A 368 10.30 -30.47 8.76
C ASN A 368 8.88 -29.88 8.81
N LEU A 369 8.68 -28.82 9.62
CA LEU A 369 7.38 -28.32 10.05
C LEU A 369 6.31 -28.23 8.95
N TYR A 370 6.60 -27.52 7.85
CA TYR A 370 5.63 -27.30 6.76
C TYR A 370 5.45 -28.51 5.83
N THR A 371 6.20 -29.58 6.06
CA THR A 371 6.05 -30.88 5.38
C THR A 371 5.75 -32.01 6.37
N HIS A 372 5.44 -31.67 7.62
CA HIS A 372 5.14 -32.63 8.67
C HIS A 372 3.84 -33.38 8.30
N PRO A 373 3.70 -34.69 8.58
CA PRO A 373 2.54 -35.49 8.17
C PRO A 373 1.17 -35.00 8.65
N TYR A 374 1.15 -34.17 9.70
CA TYR A 374 -0.04 -33.59 10.32
C TYR A 374 -0.24 -32.12 9.96
N VAL A 375 0.53 -31.59 9.01
CA VAL A 375 0.49 -30.18 8.63
C VAL A 375 0.23 -30.02 7.13
N ASP A 376 -0.89 -29.40 6.80
CA ASP A 376 -1.19 -28.92 5.45
C ASP A 376 -0.86 -27.44 5.34
N ALA A 377 0.30 -27.13 4.75
CA ALA A 377 0.82 -25.78 4.71
C ALA A 377 0.58 -25.11 3.34
N TYR A 378 0.01 -23.90 3.35
CA TYR A 378 -0.37 -23.11 2.19
C TYR A 378 0.30 -21.73 2.19
N VAL A 379 0.77 -21.31 1.02
CA VAL A 379 1.21 -19.93 0.79
C VAL A 379 0.05 -19.13 0.18
N ASP A 380 -0.67 -18.40 1.01
CA ASP A 380 -1.88 -17.66 0.63
C ASP A 380 -2.20 -16.56 1.64
N GLU A 381 -3.06 -15.62 1.29
CA GLU A 381 -3.59 -14.66 2.27
C GLU A 381 -4.72 -15.31 3.08
N GLY A 382 -4.71 -15.12 4.40
CA GLY A 382 -5.55 -15.84 5.35
C GLY A 382 -7.04 -15.78 5.04
N ARG A 383 -7.57 -14.58 4.77
CA ARG A 383 -8.99 -14.43 4.45
C ARG A 383 -9.33 -15.01 3.09
N SER A 384 -8.52 -14.72 2.06
CA SER A 384 -8.68 -15.30 0.72
C SER A 384 -8.59 -16.83 0.74
N PHE A 385 -7.82 -17.43 1.63
CA PHE A 385 -7.79 -18.88 1.83
C PHE A 385 -9.13 -19.40 2.35
N VAL A 386 -9.62 -18.80 3.45
CA VAL A 386 -10.91 -19.18 4.06
C VAL A 386 -12.04 -19.03 3.06
N SER A 387 -12.13 -17.91 2.34
CA SER A 387 -13.22 -17.69 1.37
C SER A 387 -13.25 -18.72 0.23
N ARG A 388 -12.15 -19.42 -0.05
CA ARG A 388 -12.05 -20.49 -1.06
C ARG A 388 -12.26 -21.89 -0.50
N SER A 389 -12.03 -22.06 0.80
CA SER A 389 -12.17 -23.33 1.48
C SER A 389 -13.64 -23.70 1.62
N ASN A 390 -13.92 -25.00 1.71
CA ASN A 390 -15.19 -25.51 2.24
C ASN A 390 -14.95 -26.34 3.52
N GLU A 391 -13.70 -26.40 3.98
CA GLU A 391 -13.30 -27.12 5.18
C GLU A 391 -13.79 -26.40 6.43
N LYS A 392 -14.23 -27.16 7.41
CA LYS A 392 -14.53 -26.66 8.74
C LYS A 392 -13.41 -27.01 9.72
N TYR A 393 -13.29 -26.20 10.76
CA TYR A 393 -12.26 -26.31 11.78
C TYR A 393 -12.86 -26.26 13.18
N ASP A 394 -12.26 -27.00 14.10
CA ASP A 394 -12.55 -26.89 15.53
C ASP A 394 -11.95 -25.60 16.09
N ILE A 395 -10.79 -25.20 15.59
CA ILE A 395 -10.09 -23.99 16.03
C ILE A 395 -9.59 -23.19 14.83
N VAL A 396 -10.02 -21.93 14.73
CA VAL A 396 -9.39 -20.92 13.87
C VAL A 396 -8.53 -20.02 14.75
N TYR A 397 -7.22 -20.12 14.58
CA TYR A 397 -6.22 -19.42 15.37
C TYR A 397 -5.58 -18.26 14.59
N ILE A 398 -5.73 -17.04 15.12
CA ILE A 398 -5.21 -15.80 14.55
C ILE A 398 -4.22 -15.19 15.55
N PRO A 399 -2.91 -15.49 15.44
CA PRO A 399 -1.87 -14.94 16.31
C PRO A 399 -1.57 -13.47 16.00
N PHE A 400 -0.39 -12.99 16.42
CA PHE A 400 0.16 -11.69 16.05
C PHE A 400 0.56 -11.64 14.56
N VAL A 401 -0.45 -11.50 13.69
CA VAL A 401 -0.24 -11.30 12.24
C VAL A 401 0.31 -9.89 11.94
N ASP A 402 0.04 -8.91 12.82
CA ASP A 402 0.58 -7.55 12.71
C ASP A 402 1.65 -7.23 13.77
N THR A 403 2.38 -6.14 13.51
CA THR A 403 3.64 -5.80 14.19
C THR A 403 3.45 -4.56 15.07
N TRP A 404 3.80 -4.60 16.37
CA TRP A 404 3.59 -3.49 17.31
C TRP A 404 4.29 -2.19 16.88
N ALA A 405 5.50 -2.31 16.33
CA ALA A 405 6.29 -1.18 15.83
C ALA A 405 5.55 -0.36 14.75
N SER A 406 4.74 -1.03 13.93
CA SER A 406 3.95 -0.39 12.87
C SER A 406 2.60 0.16 13.37
N VAL A 407 2.05 -0.39 14.46
CA VAL A 407 0.83 0.10 15.13
C VAL A 407 1.11 1.34 15.97
N SER A 408 2.12 1.28 16.85
CA SER A 408 2.48 2.36 17.78
C SER A 408 3.00 3.62 17.08
N SER A 409 3.60 3.49 15.89
CA SER A 409 4.02 4.62 15.05
C SER A 409 2.87 5.30 14.28
N GLY A 410 1.64 4.78 14.39
CA GLY A 410 0.46 5.25 13.65
C GLY A 410 0.44 4.90 12.16
N GLY A 411 1.45 4.18 11.67
CA GLY A 411 1.61 3.82 10.25
C GLY A 411 0.57 2.83 9.74
N LEU A 412 0.19 1.84 10.56
CA LEU A 412 -0.89 0.89 10.22
C LEU A 412 -2.30 1.44 10.47
N GLY A 413 -2.44 2.57 11.18
CA GLY A 413 -3.75 3.20 11.41
C GLY A 413 -4.43 3.70 10.13
N VAL A 414 -3.71 3.70 9.01
CA VAL A 414 -4.21 4.05 7.67
C VAL A 414 -4.11 2.89 6.68
N SER A 415 -3.75 1.69 7.16
CA SER A 415 -3.67 0.47 6.34
C SER A 415 -4.97 -0.30 6.44
N GLU A 416 -5.45 -0.78 5.30
CA GLU A 416 -6.57 -1.71 5.23
C GLU A 416 -6.15 -3.08 5.79
N ASN A 417 -6.98 -3.66 6.67
CA ASN A 417 -6.84 -5.01 7.20
C ASN A 417 -8.22 -5.70 7.21
N PHE A 418 -8.39 -6.65 6.30
CA PHE A 418 -9.62 -7.42 6.11
C PHE A 418 -9.74 -8.63 7.03
N LEU A 419 -8.68 -8.99 7.75
CA LEU A 419 -8.63 -10.17 8.61
C LEU A 419 -9.54 -10.02 9.83
N TYR A 420 -9.72 -8.80 10.33
CA TYR A 420 -10.44 -8.49 11.57
C TYR A 420 -11.76 -7.74 11.35
N THR A 421 -12.31 -7.75 10.13
CA THR A 421 -13.63 -7.16 9.86
C THR A 421 -14.74 -8.06 10.35
N LEU A 422 -15.91 -7.47 10.56
CA LEU A 422 -17.12 -8.20 10.92
C LEU A 422 -17.44 -9.30 9.89
N GLU A 423 -17.31 -8.98 8.60
CA GLU A 423 -17.49 -9.95 7.51
C GLU A 423 -16.39 -11.03 7.51
N GLY A 424 -15.14 -10.68 7.82
CA GLY A 424 -14.07 -11.67 7.99
C GLY A 424 -14.35 -12.64 9.15
N PHE A 425 -14.80 -12.13 10.30
CA PHE A 425 -15.22 -12.97 11.42
C PHE A 425 -16.47 -13.80 11.13
N GLN A 426 -17.41 -13.30 10.33
CA GLN A 426 -18.52 -14.10 9.83
C GLN A 426 -18.04 -15.25 8.94
N GLU A 427 -17.08 -15.02 8.05
CA GLU A 427 -16.48 -16.10 7.26
C GLU A 427 -15.81 -17.15 8.15
N TYR A 428 -15.03 -16.74 9.17
CA TYR A 428 -14.45 -17.72 10.11
C TYR A 428 -15.53 -18.48 10.87
N TYR A 429 -16.60 -17.81 11.33
CA TYR A 429 -17.75 -18.42 12.00
C TYR A 429 -18.43 -19.49 11.14
N ASP A 430 -18.61 -19.22 9.85
CA ASP A 430 -19.23 -20.14 8.89
C ASP A 430 -18.36 -21.40 8.66
N HIS A 431 -17.04 -21.26 8.81
CA HIS A 431 -16.05 -22.34 8.71
C HIS A 431 -15.72 -23.00 10.06
N LEU A 432 -16.45 -22.69 11.13
CA LEU A 432 -16.35 -23.44 12.38
C LEU A 432 -17.27 -24.65 12.39
N GLU A 433 -16.78 -25.74 12.98
CA GLU A 433 -17.63 -26.82 13.51
C GLU A 433 -18.57 -26.30 14.61
N ASP A 434 -19.59 -27.08 14.97
CA ASP A 434 -20.69 -26.62 15.84
C ASP A 434 -20.22 -26.14 17.23
N ASP A 435 -19.15 -26.73 17.77
CA ASP A 435 -18.46 -26.37 19.02
C ASP A 435 -17.11 -25.66 18.80
N GLY A 436 -16.87 -25.24 17.55
CA GLY A 436 -15.63 -24.62 17.12
C GLY A 436 -15.41 -23.22 17.70
N LYS A 437 -14.15 -22.80 17.71
CA LYS A 437 -13.67 -21.59 18.39
C LYS A 437 -12.78 -20.73 17.49
N ILE A 438 -12.94 -19.42 17.57
CA ILE A 438 -12.01 -18.45 17.01
C ILE A 438 -11.15 -17.93 18.15
N ILE A 439 -9.83 -17.99 18.00
CA ILE A 439 -8.89 -17.48 18.98
C ILE A 439 -8.07 -16.39 18.31
N ALA A 440 -8.10 -15.19 18.90
CA ALA A 440 -7.27 -14.07 18.45
C ALA A 440 -6.33 -13.63 19.57
N VAL A 441 -5.04 -13.44 19.24
CA VAL A 441 -4.04 -12.95 20.19
C VAL A 441 -3.49 -11.61 19.75
N ARG A 442 -3.68 -10.61 20.59
CA ARG A 442 -3.50 -9.19 20.27
C ARG A 442 -3.07 -8.38 21.48
N TRP A 443 -3.05 -7.06 21.36
CA TRP A 443 -2.79 -6.16 22.50
C TRP A 443 -4.08 -5.83 23.25
N LEU A 444 -3.95 -5.48 24.52
CA LEU A 444 -5.07 -5.13 25.40
C LEU A 444 -5.97 -4.04 24.80
N ILE A 445 -5.39 -3.05 24.11
CA ILE A 445 -6.12 -1.95 23.44
C ILE A 445 -7.17 -2.43 22.42
N ASP A 446 -7.02 -3.63 21.87
CA ASP A 446 -7.92 -4.23 20.89
C ASP A 446 -9.16 -4.87 21.53
N SER A 447 -9.09 -5.22 22.82
CA SER A 447 -10.12 -6.01 23.53
C SER A 447 -11.53 -5.40 23.44
N PRO A 448 -11.73 -4.09 23.67
CA PRO A 448 -13.05 -3.49 23.56
C PRO A 448 -13.64 -3.61 22.14
N ARG A 449 -12.79 -3.55 21.12
CA ARG A 449 -13.22 -3.70 19.73
C ARG A 449 -13.60 -5.13 19.40
N PHE A 450 -12.88 -6.14 19.93
CA PHE A 450 -13.29 -7.53 19.80
C PHE A 450 -14.64 -7.80 20.47
N VAL A 451 -14.86 -7.29 21.68
CA VAL A 451 -16.15 -7.42 22.37
C VAL A 451 -17.28 -6.86 21.52
N ALA A 452 -17.12 -5.65 20.97
CA ALA A 452 -18.13 -5.06 20.09
C ALA A 452 -18.34 -5.86 18.80
N THR A 453 -17.26 -6.35 18.19
CA THR A 453 -17.31 -7.10 16.93
C THR A 453 -18.00 -8.45 17.10
N PHE A 454 -17.64 -9.22 18.13
CA PHE A 454 -18.27 -10.51 18.40
C PHE A 454 -19.70 -10.38 18.92
N ALA A 455 -20.01 -9.31 19.68
CA ALA A 455 -21.39 -9.03 20.06
C ALA A 455 -22.27 -8.75 18.83
N GLU A 456 -21.76 -8.02 17.83
CA GLU A 456 -22.48 -7.78 16.58
C GLU A 456 -22.59 -9.05 15.73
N LEU A 457 -21.51 -9.84 15.65
CA LEU A 457 -21.49 -11.13 14.94
C LEU A 457 -22.58 -12.07 15.48
N LEU A 458 -22.67 -12.24 16.79
CA LEU A 458 -23.68 -13.10 17.41
C LEU A 458 -25.10 -12.58 17.18
N LYS A 459 -25.31 -11.26 17.21
CA LYS A 459 -26.62 -10.67 16.88
C LYS A 459 -27.03 -10.95 15.43
N GLN A 460 -26.08 -10.96 14.49
CA GLN A 460 -26.34 -11.30 13.08
C GLN A 460 -26.68 -12.77 12.87
N ASN A 461 -26.26 -13.64 13.80
CA ASN A 461 -26.54 -15.07 13.81
C ASN A 461 -27.68 -15.43 14.80
N ASP A 462 -28.62 -14.50 15.02
CA ASP A 462 -29.87 -14.69 15.79
C ASP A 462 -29.73 -15.06 17.28
N PHE A 463 -28.56 -14.82 17.90
CA PHE A 463 -28.38 -15.01 19.34
C PHE A 463 -28.96 -13.86 20.15
N SER A 464 -29.51 -14.18 21.33
CA SER A 464 -30.07 -13.17 22.22
C SER A 464 -28.95 -12.42 22.96
N VAL A 465 -29.22 -11.16 23.32
CA VAL A 465 -28.27 -10.32 24.05
C VAL A 465 -27.82 -10.98 25.37
N GLN A 466 -28.71 -11.72 26.03
CA GLN A 466 -28.43 -12.43 27.28
C GLN A 466 -27.50 -13.64 27.12
N GLU A 467 -27.25 -14.08 25.88
CA GLU A 467 -26.36 -15.20 25.59
C GLU A 467 -24.95 -14.72 25.23
N LEU A 468 -24.78 -13.47 24.80
CA LEU A 468 -23.52 -12.95 24.26
C LEU A 468 -22.31 -13.19 25.16
N GLU A 469 -22.45 -12.96 26.47
CA GLU A 469 -21.35 -13.18 27.44
C GLU A 469 -20.87 -14.64 27.42
N LYS A 470 -21.77 -15.61 27.23
CA LYS A 470 -21.47 -17.05 27.30
C LYS A 470 -20.61 -17.56 26.15
N HIS A 471 -20.38 -16.75 25.12
CA HIS A 471 -19.60 -17.10 23.93
C HIS A 471 -18.20 -16.49 23.94
N LEU A 472 -17.84 -15.70 24.96
CA LEU A 472 -16.59 -14.96 25.00
C LEU A 472 -15.77 -15.30 26.24
N ILE A 473 -14.45 -15.43 26.06
CA ILE A 473 -13.45 -15.41 27.12
C ILE A 473 -12.35 -14.44 26.70
N ILE A 474 -11.94 -13.56 27.62
CA ILE A 474 -10.85 -12.60 27.40
C ILE A 474 -9.90 -12.64 28.60
N VAL A 475 -8.61 -12.82 28.32
CA VAL A 475 -7.56 -12.90 29.34
C VAL A 475 -6.31 -12.17 28.85
N SER A 476 -5.68 -11.41 29.74
CA SER A 476 -4.45 -10.67 29.48
C SER A 476 -3.27 -11.28 30.27
N SER A 477 -2.07 -11.20 29.70
CA SER A 477 -0.85 -11.76 30.28
C SER A 477 -0.46 -11.05 31.57
N ASP A 478 -0.40 -9.72 31.55
CA ASP A 478 0.28 -8.95 32.60
C ASP A 478 -0.62 -7.87 33.21
N SER A 479 -1.39 -7.14 32.40
CA SER A 479 -2.20 -6.01 32.84
C SER A 479 -3.58 -5.96 32.18
N ILE A 480 -4.57 -5.46 32.91
CA ILE A 480 -5.91 -5.12 32.39
C ILE A 480 -6.11 -3.61 32.18
N GLU A 481 -5.10 -2.80 32.50
CA GLU A 481 -5.17 -1.33 32.42
C GLU A 481 -4.06 -0.72 31.56
N ASN A 482 -2.89 -1.36 31.48
CA ASN A 482 -1.72 -0.80 30.81
C ASN A 482 -1.35 -1.62 29.56
N ASP A 483 -1.20 -0.91 28.44
CA ASP A 483 -0.64 -1.45 27.20
C ASP A 483 0.86 -1.17 27.07
N PRO A 484 1.61 -2.00 26.32
CA PRO A 484 1.16 -3.23 25.68
C PRO A 484 1.03 -4.39 26.68
N SER A 485 -0.06 -5.15 26.59
CA SER A 485 -0.17 -6.45 27.27
C SER A 485 -0.76 -7.48 26.31
N VAL A 486 -0.17 -8.68 26.24
CA VAL A 486 -0.65 -9.73 25.33
C VAL A 486 -2.00 -10.20 25.84
N THR A 487 -3.02 -10.06 25.01
CA THR A 487 -4.40 -10.41 25.34
C THR A 487 -4.91 -11.43 24.35
N MET A 488 -5.49 -12.50 24.88
CA MET A 488 -6.17 -13.54 24.11
C MET A 488 -7.67 -13.37 24.24
N VAL A 489 -8.36 -13.37 23.11
CA VAL A 489 -9.82 -13.46 23.01
C VAL A 489 -10.18 -14.81 22.42
N ILE A 490 -11.03 -15.55 23.12
CA ILE A 490 -11.62 -16.80 22.62
C ILE A 490 -13.11 -16.53 22.40
N PHE A 491 -13.52 -16.67 21.14
CA PHE A 491 -14.92 -16.69 20.73
C PHE A 491 -15.33 -18.13 20.45
N SER A 492 -16.47 -18.57 20.98
CA SER A 492 -17.00 -19.91 20.78
C SER A 492 -18.34 -19.88 20.04
N LYS A 493 -18.53 -20.75 19.04
CA LYS A 493 -19.78 -20.83 18.27
C LYS A 493 -20.96 -21.28 19.11
N SER A 494 -20.74 -22.27 19.98
CA SER A 494 -21.66 -22.65 21.04
C SER A 494 -21.28 -21.99 22.38
N PRO A 495 -22.23 -21.79 23.30
CA PRO A 495 -21.91 -21.31 24.65
C PRO A 495 -20.85 -22.19 25.32
N PHE A 496 -19.87 -21.59 26.00
CA PHE A 496 -18.87 -22.34 26.74
C PHE A 496 -19.51 -23.22 27.81
N THR A 497 -19.04 -24.46 27.90
CA THR A 497 -19.44 -25.39 28.94
C THR A 497 -18.79 -25.05 30.27
N ASN A 498 -19.41 -25.46 31.39
CA ASN A 498 -18.82 -25.27 32.71
C ASN A 498 -17.44 -25.96 32.84
N ASN A 499 -17.23 -27.07 32.13
CA ASN A 499 -15.95 -27.79 32.14
C ASN A 499 -14.86 -27.00 31.43
N GLU A 500 -15.15 -26.42 30.25
CA GLU A 500 -14.22 -25.54 29.53
C GLU A 500 -13.88 -24.29 30.34
N ILE A 501 -14.89 -23.66 30.94
CA ILE A 501 -14.71 -22.50 31.81
C ILE A 501 -13.82 -22.86 33.00
N GLN A 502 -14.07 -23.99 33.67
CA GLN A 502 -13.26 -24.42 34.81
C GLN A 502 -11.81 -24.74 34.39
N PHE A 503 -11.63 -25.49 33.31
CA PHE A 503 -10.31 -25.84 32.77
C PHE A 503 -9.44 -24.60 32.49
N LEU A 504 -10.00 -23.64 31.75
CA LEU A 504 -9.31 -22.41 31.40
C LEU A 504 -9.07 -21.50 32.61
N SER A 505 -10.11 -21.27 33.42
CA SER A 505 -9.99 -20.37 34.58
C SER A 505 -9.00 -20.87 35.62
N GLU A 506 -8.99 -22.16 35.93
CA GLU A 506 -7.99 -22.75 36.85
C GLU A 506 -6.57 -22.55 36.33
N PHE A 507 -6.36 -22.76 35.02
CA PHE A 507 -5.07 -22.50 34.38
C PHE A 507 -4.69 -21.01 34.46
N PHE A 508 -5.61 -20.09 34.18
CA PHE A 508 -5.33 -18.65 34.20
C PHE A 508 -4.98 -18.14 35.59
N TYR A 509 -5.78 -18.48 36.60
CA TYR A 509 -5.54 -18.04 37.97
C TYR A 509 -4.27 -18.67 38.55
N LYS A 510 -3.99 -19.94 38.27
CA LYS A 510 -2.79 -20.63 38.74
C LYS A 510 -1.50 -19.99 38.21
N ASN A 511 -1.50 -19.56 36.95
CA ASN A 511 -0.33 -18.96 36.29
C ASN A 511 -0.26 -17.44 36.43
N GLY A 512 -1.19 -16.82 37.18
CA GLY A 512 -1.16 -15.39 37.50
C GLY A 512 -1.62 -14.46 36.38
N TYR A 513 -2.17 -15.01 35.29
CA TYR A 513 -2.79 -14.25 34.20
C TYR A 513 -4.00 -13.46 34.70
N LYS A 514 -4.42 -12.45 33.93
CA LYS A 514 -5.46 -11.50 34.32
C LYS A 514 -6.73 -11.68 33.47
N PRO A 515 -7.69 -12.50 33.92
CA PRO A 515 -9.00 -12.57 33.31
C PRO A 515 -9.70 -11.21 33.25
N ILE A 516 -10.22 -10.88 32.07
CA ILE A 516 -11.05 -9.68 31.82
C ILE A 516 -12.51 -10.08 31.71
N LEU A 517 -12.78 -11.19 31.03
CA LEU A 517 -14.11 -11.75 30.85
C LEU A 517 -14.04 -13.27 30.85
N ILE A 518 -14.72 -13.93 31.80
CA ILE A 518 -14.96 -15.37 31.86
C ILE A 518 -16.42 -15.57 32.29
N PRO A 519 -17.25 -16.26 31.49
CA PRO A 519 -18.67 -16.37 31.74
C PRO A 519 -18.97 -16.93 33.13
N GLY A 520 -19.81 -16.23 33.88
CA GLY A 520 -20.23 -16.66 35.22
C GLY A 520 -19.15 -16.60 36.32
N GLN A 521 -17.96 -16.07 36.03
CA GLN A 521 -16.89 -15.90 37.01
C GLN A 521 -16.44 -14.44 37.16
N VAL A 522 -16.07 -13.79 36.05
CA VAL A 522 -15.54 -12.41 36.07
C VAL A 522 -15.91 -11.68 34.78
N ALA A 523 -16.35 -10.44 34.90
CA ALA A 523 -16.54 -9.55 33.76
C ALA A 523 -16.23 -8.12 34.21
N VAL A 524 -15.16 -7.54 33.69
CA VAL A 524 -14.72 -6.19 34.07
C VAL A 524 -15.62 -5.15 33.40
N GLU A 525 -16.03 -4.10 34.12
CA GLU A 525 -16.77 -2.98 33.55
C GLU A 525 -15.95 -2.27 32.46
N PRO A 526 -16.54 -1.83 31.33
CA PRO A 526 -17.98 -1.77 31.04
C PRO A 526 -18.52 -2.95 30.21
N TYR A 527 -17.80 -4.06 30.10
CA TYR A 527 -18.19 -5.18 29.23
C TYR A 527 -19.53 -5.84 29.60
N PRO A 528 -19.82 -6.18 30.86
CA PRO A 528 -21.11 -6.81 31.20
C PRO A 528 -22.32 -5.92 30.87
N ALA A 529 -22.25 -4.61 31.12
CA ALA A 529 -23.35 -3.69 30.78
C ALA A 529 -23.57 -3.56 29.25
N PHE A 530 -22.51 -3.67 28.45
CA PHE A 530 -22.65 -3.70 26.99
C PHE A 530 -23.22 -5.04 26.49
N LEU A 531 -22.72 -6.16 27.02
CA LEU A 531 -23.17 -7.49 26.64
C LEU A 531 -24.58 -7.80 27.12
N SER A 532 -25.05 -7.22 28.23
CA SER A 532 -26.45 -7.34 28.69
C SER A 532 -27.43 -6.46 27.92
N GLY A 533 -26.93 -5.54 27.08
CA GLY A 533 -27.73 -4.59 26.31
C GLY A 533 -28.15 -3.33 27.06
N GLU A 534 -27.62 -3.11 28.27
CA GLU A 534 -27.83 -1.88 29.03
C GLU A 534 -27.15 -0.68 28.38
N LEU A 535 -25.99 -0.90 27.74
CA LEU A 535 -25.29 0.11 26.94
C LEU A 535 -25.51 -0.13 25.45
N SER A 536 -25.91 0.94 24.74
CA SER A 536 -25.85 0.93 23.28
C SER A 536 -24.40 0.92 22.78
N GLY A 537 -24.17 0.49 21.54
CA GLY A 537 -22.83 0.54 20.93
C GLY A 537 -22.22 1.95 20.87
N GLU A 538 -23.05 2.99 20.74
CA GLU A 538 -22.57 4.38 20.74
C GLU A 538 -22.14 4.83 22.15
N GLU A 539 -22.89 4.44 23.19
CA GLU A 539 -22.54 4.70 24.58
C GLU A 539 -21.29 3.95 25.00
N PHE A 540 -21.21 2.66 24.68
CA PHE A 540 -20.01 1.84 24.91
C PHE A 540 -18.78 2.46 24.24
N ASN A 541 -18.92 2.91 22.98
CA ASN A 541 -17.83 3.59 22.30
C ASN A 541 -17.43 4.90 22.97
N LYS A 542 -18.34 5.67 23.59
CA LYS A 542 -17.97 6.92 24.31
C LYS A 542 -17.16 6.67 25.59
N LEU A 543 -17.25 5.48 26.20
CA LEU A 543 -16.53 5.15 27.42
C LEU A 543 -15.01 4.98 27.21
N PHE A 544 -14.59 4.61 26.01
CA PHE A 544 -13.17 4.42 25.69
C PHE A 544 -12.55 5.64 25.00
N PRO A 545 -11.27 5.96 25.24
CA PRO A 545 -10.57 7.01 24.50
C PRO A 545 -10.34 6.64 23.03
N THR A 546 -10.37 5.35 22.70
CA THR A 546 -10.16 4.79 21.36
C THR A 546 -11.48 4.42 20.68
N LYS A 547 -11.44 4.23 19.35
CA LYS A 547 -12.53 3.64 18.56
C LYS A 547 -12.68 2.15 18.88
N VAL A 548 -13.88 1.74 19.26
CA VAL A 548 -14.17 0.35 19.66
C VAL A 548 -15.34 -0.28 18.89
N HIS A 549 -15.94 0.43 17.94
CA HIS A 549 -16.99 -0.14 17.10
C HIS A 549 -16.41 -1.20 16.14
N PRO A 550 -17.24 -2.17 15.70
CA PRO A 550 -16.83 -3.14 14.69
C PRO A 550 -16.37 -2.43 13.41
N VAL A 551 -15.35 -2.99 12.76
CA VAL A 551 -14.91 -2.54 11.43
C VAL A 551 -15.51 -3.46 10.36
N THR A 552 -15.78 -2.91 9.18
CA THR A 552 -16.40 -3.64 8.07
C THR A 552 -15.49 -3.68 6.86
N ASP A 553 -15.83 -4.48 5.87
CA ASP A 553 -15.09 -4.52 4.59
C ASP A 553 -15.11 -3.20 3.82
N ASP A 554 -16.13 -2.36 4.05
CA ASP A 554 -16.15 -1.02 3.46
C ASP A 554 -15.26 -0.03 4.23
N SER A 555 -14.95 -0.29 5.50
CA SER A 555 -14.03 0.50 6.34
C SER A 555 -13.08 -0.43 7.12
N PRO A 556 -12.12 -1.09 6.44
CA PRO A 556 -11.31 -2.17 7.01
C PRO A 556 -10.12 -1.63 7.83
N PHE A 557 -10.35 -0.64 8.71
CA PHE A 557 -9.28 0.05 9.44
C PHE A 557 -9.24 -0.39 10.91
N PHE A 558 -8.98 -1.68 11.14
CA PHE A 558 -8.92 -2.28 12.49
C PHE A 558 -7.90 -1.57 13.40
N LEU A 559 -6.77 -1.12 12.85
CA LEU A 559 -5.70 -0.48 13.60
C LEU A 559 -5.85 1.05 13.75
N SER A 560 -6.95 1.63 13.24
CA SER A 560 -7.28 3.04 13.46
C SER A 560 -7.98 3.21 14.82
N PHE A 561 -7.23 3.44 15.89
CA PHE A 561 -7.80 3.62 17.24
C PHE A 561 -8.17 5.07 17.58
N GLU A 562 -7.51 6.06 16.99
CA GLU A 562 -7.67 7.46 17.36
C GLU A 562 -9.06 8.04 16.99
N LYS A 563 -9.62 8.87 17.87
CA LYS A 563 -10.85 9.64 17.65
C LYS A 563 -10.57 11.12 17.36
N PRO A 564 -11.28 11.76 16.40
CA PRO A 564 -12.20 11.15 15.43
C PRO A 564 -11.47 10.40 14.31
N MET A 565 -10.20 10.73 14.06
CA MET A 565 -9.33 10.10 13.07
C MET A 565 -7.87 10.21 13.52
N PRO A 566 -6.94 9.42 12.95
CA PRO A 566 -5.51 9.54 13.23
C PRO A 566 -4.97 10.97 13.05
N LYS A 567 -4.19 11.46 14.03
CA LYS A 567 -3.57 12.81 13.96
C LYS A 567 -2.74 13.04 12.70
N ILE A 568 -2.09 11.99 12.20
CA ILE A 568 -1.31 12.06 10.95
C ILE A 568 -2.18 12.48 9.77
N LEU A 569 -3.42 11.98 9.68
CA LEU A 569 -4.36 12.37 8.62
C LEU A 569 -4.84 13.80 8.78
N GLU A 570 -5.11 14.24 10.02
CA GLU A 570 -5.46 15.62 10.31
C GLU A 570 -4.38 16.59 9.80
N VAL A 571 -3.11 16.31 10.12
CA VAL A 571 -1.96 17.09 9.62
C VAL A 571 -1.88 17.05 8.09
N LEU A 572 -2.07 15.88 7.47
CA LEU A 572 -2.05 15.74 6.01
C LEU A 572 -3.20 16.51 5.33
N VAL A 573 -4.38 16.61 5.94
CA VAL A 573 -5.48 17.44 5.45
C VAL A 573 -5.06 18.91 5.46
N TYR A 574 -4.52 19.41 6.57
CA TYR A 574 -4.05 20.80 6.64
C TYR A 574 -2.95 21.12 5.62
N ILE A 575 -1.95 20.24 5.49
CA ILE A 575 -0.88 20.38 4.50
C ILE A 575 -1.48 20.39 3.08
N SER A 576 -2.41 19.50 2.78
CA SER A 576 -3.07 19.42 1.47
C SER A 576 -3.87 20.69 1.17
N LEU A 577 -4.57 21.26 2.15
CA LEU A 577 -5.28 22.54 2.02
C LEU A 577 -4.31 23.69 1.76
N VAL A 578 -3.15 23.73 2.42
CA VAL A 578 -2.10 24.72 2.17
C VAL A 578 -1.56 24.58 0.75
N ILE A 579 -1.26 23.36 0.29
CA ILE A 579 -0.83 23.08 -1.08
C ILE A 579 -1.86 23.61 -2.09
N VAL A 580 -3.14 23.26 -1.91
CA VAL A 580 -4.24 23.74 -2.76
C VAL A 580 -4.31 25.27 -2.74
N ALA A 581 -4.22 25.91 -1.57
CA ALA A 581 -4.22 27.37 -1.45
C ALA A 581 -3.06 28.03 -2.21
N ILE A 582 -1.85 27.48 -2.11
CA ILE A 582 -0.66 27.97 -2.84
C ILE A 582 -0.89 27.86 -4.36
N PHE A 583 -1.39 26.73 -4.84
CA PHE A 583 -1.62 26.51 -6.27
C PHE A 583 -2.82 27.31 -6.83
N LEU A 584 -3.79 27.69 -6.00
CA LEU A 584 -4.88 28.59 -6.39
C LEU A 584 -4.44 30.07 -6.36
N ILE A 585 -3.76 30.51 -5.30
CA ILE A 585 -3.47 31.94 -5.03
C ILE A 585 -2.18 32.40 -5.73
N GLY A 586 -1.12 31.59 -5.70
CA GLY A 586 0.21 31.97 -6.20
C GLY A 586 0.18 32.40 -7.68
N PRO A 587 -0.32 31.54 -8.59
CA PRO A 587 -0.44 31.89 -9.99
C PRO A 587 -1.50 32.97 -10.24
N TYR A 588 -2.59 33.04 -9.47
CA TYR A 588 -3.61 34.09 -9.62
C TYR A 588 -3.03 35.50 -9.42
N THR A 589 -2.20 35.69 -8.39
CA THR A 589 -1.53 36.98 -8.12
C THR A 589 -0.44 37.31 -9.14
N TRP A 590 0.26 36.30 -9.65
CA TRP A 590 1.31 36.45 -10.67
C TRP A 590 0.74 36.72 -12.08
N LEU A 591 -0.33 36.02 -12.47
CA LEU A 591 -0.98 36.14 -13.78
C LEU A 591 -1.82 37.42 -13.90
N ARG A 592 -2.34 37.97 -12.78
CA ARG A 592 -2.99 39.29 -12.76
C ARG A 592 -2.05 40.41 -13.20
N ARG A 593 -0.73 40.25 -13.04
CA ARG A 593 0.28 41.19 -13.53
C ARG A 593 0.59 41.05 -15.03
N SER A 594 0.15 39.97 -15.69
CA SER A 594 0.49 39.67 -17.09
C SER A 594 -0.71 39.57 -18.05
N ALA A 595 -1.96 39.70 -17.59
CA ALA A 595 -3.14 39.52 -18.44
C ALA A 595 -3.94 40.82 -18.63
N ALA A 596 -3.66 41.52 -19.75
CA ALA A 596 -4.50 42.56 -20.35
C ALA A 596 -5.33 42.04 -21.55
N ALA A 597 -5.46 40.72 -21.72
CA ALA A 597 -6.22 40.13 -22.84
C ALA A 597 -7.54 39.52 -22.35
N LYS A 598 -8.67 39.96 -22.92
CA LYS A 598 -10.01 39.38 -22.71
C LYS A 598 -10.03 37.96 -23.27
N SER A 599 -10.07 36.95 -22.39
CA SER A 599 -10.34 35.54 -22.75
C SER A 599 -11.85 35.26 -22.67
N GLU A 600 -12.41 34.55 -23.66
CA GLU A 600 -13.82 34.13 -23.67
C GLU A 600 -14.15 33.03 -22.63
N LEU A 601 -13.14 32.26 -22.22
CA LEU A 601 -13.23 31.26 -21.16
C LEU A 601 -12.89 31.91 -19.81
N LYS A 602 -13.83 31.84 -18.85
CA LYS A 602 -13.60 32.33 -17.49
C LYS A 602 -12.58 31.43 -16.81
N THR A 603 -11.43 31.98 -16.45
CA THR A 603 -10.33 31.26 -15.80
C THR A 603 -10.78 30.43 -14.59
N GLY A 604 -11.71 30.96 -13.79
CA GLY A 604 -12.26 30.25 -12.62
C GLY A 604 -13.05 28.98 -12.98
N THR A 605 -13.77 28.94 -14.11
CA THR A 605 -14.51 27.73 -14.51
C THR A 605 -13.57 26.66 -15.06
N VAL A 606 -12.50 27.05 -15.76
CA VAL A 606 -11.46 26.11 -16.19
C VAL A 606 -10.73 25.54 -14.98
N ALA A 607 -10.33 26.39 -14.02
CA ALA A 607 -9.71 25.95 -12.77
C ALA A 607 -10.59 24.94 -12.00
N LEU A 608 -11.88 25.27 -11.82
CA LEU A 608 -12.85 24.38 -11.18
C LEU A 608 -12.96 23.03 -11.89
N TYR A 609 -12.97 23.02 -13.22
CA TYR A 609 -13.02 21.80 -14.01
C TYR A 609 -11.79 20.90 -13.77
N PHE A 610 -10.57 21.46 -13.82
CA PHE A 610 -9.34 20.69 -13.59
C PHE A 610 -9.21 20.21 -12.14
N ALA A 611 -9.69 21.01 -11.17
CA ALA A 611 -9.79 20.63 -9.77
C ALA A 611 -10.74 19.43 -9.59
N SER A 612 -11.94 19.49 -10.19
CA SER A 612 -12.90 18.39 -10.16
C SER A 612 -12.37 17.12 -10.83
N LEU A 613 -11.67 17.25 -11.96
CA LEU A 613 -11.06 16.09 -12.60
C LEU A 613 -10.00 15.41 -11.73
N GLY A 614 -9.14 16.19 -11.06
CA GLY A 614 -8.07 15.63 -10.22
C GLY A 614 -8.62 14.94 -8.98
N MET A 615 -9.47 15.67 -8.24
CA MET A 615 -10.07 15.17 -7.01
C MET A 615 -11.04 14.00 -7.28
N GLY A 616 -11.89 14.10 -8.30
CA GLY A 616 -12.82 13.03 -8.66
C GLY A 616 -12.12 11.77 -9.13
N PHE A 617 -11.03 11.91 -9.91
CA PHE A 617 -10.27 10.76 -10.43
C PHE A 617 -9.68 9.93 -9.29
N ILE A 618 -8.92 10.58 -8.41
CA ILE A 618 -8.20 9.89 -7.34
C ILE A 618 -9.13 9.31 -6.27
N LEU A 619 -10.26 9.96 -5.98
CA LEU A 619 -11.26 9.42 -5.05
C LEU A 619 -11.86 8.13 -5.59
N ILE A 620 -12.24 8.10 -6.86
CA ILE A 620 -12.75 6.87 -7.50
C ILE A 620 -11.65 5.78 -7.52
N GLU A 621 -10.44 6.15 -7.95
CA GLU A 621 -9.31 5.21 -8.05
C GLU A 621 -8.97 4.56 -6.71
N LEU A 622 -8.80 5.33 -5.64
CA LEU A 622 -8.43 4.81 -4.32
C LEU A 622 -9.56 4.04 -3.65
N SER A 623 -10.82 4.43 -3.84
CA SER A 623 -11.95 3.63 -3.35
C SER A 623 -12.07 2.29 -4.08
N LEU A 624 -11.78 2.26 -5.39
CA LEU A 624 -11.69 1.00 -6.13
C LEU A 624 -10.51 0.16 -5.62
N LEU A 625 -9.36 0.77 -5.35
CA LEU A 625 -8.21 0.07 -4.78
C LEU A 625 -8.58 -0.66 -3.50
N GLN A 626 -9.19 0.02 -2.54
CA GLN A 626 -9.64 -0.58 -1.28
C GLN A 626 -10.52 -1.81 -1.50
N LYS A 627 -11.53 -1.69 -2.37
CA LYS A 627 -12.45 -2.80 -2.66
C LYS A 627 -11.78 -3.97 -3.40
N PHE A 628 -10.84 -3.69 -4.29
CA PHE A 628 -10.13 -4.74 -5.01
C PHE A 628 -9.05 -5.44 -4.18
N ILE A 629 -8.57 -4.84 -3.09
CA ILE A 629 -7.65 -5.51 -2.14
C ILE A 629 -8.35 -6.76 -1.57
N LEU A 630 -9.61 -6.61 -1.14
CA LEU A 630 -10.43 -7.73 -0.67
C LEU A 630 -10.57 -8.84 -1.73
N LEU A 631 -10.87 -8.47 -2.98
CA LEU A 631 -11.07 -9.47 -4.05
C LEU A 631 -9.79 -10.27 -4.35
N LEU A 632 -8.66 -9.57 -4.49
CA LEU A 632 -7.41 -10.16 -4.95
C LEU A 632 -6.56 -10.75 -3.81
N GLY A 633 -6.86 -10.45 -2.55
CA GLY A 633 -6.19 -10.99 -1.36
C GLY A 633 -4.75 -10.53 -1.16
N ASN A 634 -4.18 -9.76 -2.08
CA ASN A 634 -2.80 -9.28 -1.96
C ASN A 634 -2.74 -7.78 -2.30
N PRO A 635 -2.47 -6.90 -1.31
CA PRO A 635 -2.48 -5.45 -1.51
C PRO A 635 -1.54 -4.98 -2.63
N THR A 636 -0.37 -5.60 -2.77
CA THR A 636 0.62 -5.19 -3.77
C THR A 636 0.24 -5.64 -5.17
N MET A 637 -0.22 -6.89 -5.33
CA MET A 637 -0.74 -7.35 -6.63
C MET A 637 -1.98 -6.57 -7.03
N THR A 638 -2.84 -6.22 -6.08
CA THR A 638 -3.99 -5.34 -6.31
C THR A 638 -3.56 -3.99 -6.82
N PHE A 639 -2.63 -3.34 -6.13
CA PHE A 639 -2.10 -2.04 -6.54
C PHE A 639 -1.49 -2.12 -7.93
N ALA A 640 -0.68 -3.14 -8.22
CA ALA A 640 -0.06 -3.32 -9.53
C ALA A 640 -1.10 -3.54 -10.65
N ILE A 641 -2.05 -4.47 -10.47
CA ILE A 641 -3.11 -4.76 -11.45
C ILE A 641 -4.00 -3.54 -11.65
N LEU A 642 -4.39 -2.86 -10.57
CA LEU A 642 -5.28 -1.72 -10.64
C LEU A 642 -4.64 -0.53 -11.29
N LEU A 643 -3.44 -0.15 -10.84
CA LEU A 643 -2.70 0.98 -11.40
C LEU A 643 -2.34 0.70 -12.86
N PHE A 644 -1.88 -0.52 -13.19
CA PHE A 644 -1.65 -0.94 -14.57
C PHE A 644 -2.92 -0.76 -15.41
N THR A 645 -4.06 -1.29 -14.95
CA THR A 645 -5.30 -1.30 -15.71
C THR A 645 -5.90 0.10 -15.88
N ILE A 646 -5.97 0.89 -14.81
CA ILE A 646 -6.51 2.25 -14.88
C ILE A 646 -5.62 3.13 -15.76
N LEU A 647 -4.30 3.06 -15.63
CA LEU A 647 -3.38 3.86 -16.44
C LEU A 647 -3.36 3.42 -17.91
N ILE A 648 -3.34 2.12 -18.22
CA ILE A 648 -3.39 1.64 -19.61
C ILE A 648 -4.72 1.97 -20.27
N ALA A 649 -5.83 1.82 -19.54
CA ALA A 649 -7.16 2.19 -20.01
C ALA A 649 -7.25 3.70 -20.22
N SER A 650 -6.78 4.50 -19.26
CA SER A 650 -6.73 5.97 -19.37
C SER A 650 -5.85 6.44 -20.52
N GLY A 651 -4.69 5.81 -20.71
CA GLY A 651 -3.78 6.07 -21.82
C GLY A 651 -4.40 5.74 -23.18
N THR A 652 -5.12 4.63 -23.27
CA THR A 652 -5.88 4.23 -24.46
C THR A 652 -7.05 5.19 -24.72
N GLY A 653 -7.77 5.58 -23.68
CA GLY A 653 -8.84 6.58 -23.72
C GLY A 653 -8.33 7.91 -24.25
N SER A 654 -7.22 8.41 -23.70
CA SER A 654 -6.55 9.62 -24.15
C SER A 654 -6.15 9.53 -25.64
N PHE A 655 -5.58 8.41 -26.07
CA PHE A 655 -5.21 8.19 -27.48
C PHE A 655 -6.42 8.24 -28.40
N ILE A 656 -7.50 7.54 -28.06
CA ILE A 656 -8.73 7.48 -28.85
C ILE A 656 -9.45 8.83 -28.84
N SER A 657 -9.41 9.57 -27.73
CA SER A 657 -9.98 10.93 -27.63
C SER A 657 -9.39 11.87 -28.68
N SER A 658 -8.12 11.67 -29.09
CA SER A 658 -7.48 12.47 -30.13
C SER A 658 -8.07 12.27 -31.52
N ARG A 659 -8.80 11.16 -31.75
CA ARG A 659 -9.47 10.82 -33.01
C ARG A 659 -10.98 11.07 -32.95
N LEU A 660 -11.63 10.68 -31.85
CA LEU A 660 -13.10 10.72 -31.69
C LEU A 660 -13.63 12.06 -31.17
N VAL A 661 -12.84 12.76 -30.35
CA VAL A 661 -13.25 14.03 -29.73
C VAL A 661 -12.50 15.18 -30.42
N LYS A 662 -12.90 15.47 -31.67
CA LYS A 662 -12.47 16.67 -32.40
C LYS A 662 -13.02 17.91 -31.69
N ILE A 663 -12.29 18.47 -30.71
CA ILE A 663 -12.51 19.77 -30.02
C ILE A 663 -14.00 20.10 -29.73
N ASN A 664 -14.84 19.08 -29.58
CA ASN A 664 -16.29 19.25 -29.48
C ASN A 664 -16.69 18.97 -28.04
N THR A 665 -17.09 20.03 -27.34
CA THR A 665 -17.56 20.00 -25.95
C THR A 665 -18.81 19.12 -25.78
N ARG A 666 -19.55 18.80 -26.84
CA ARG A 666 -20.70 17.88 -26.80
C ARG A 666 -20.31 16.44 -26.45
N ASN A 667 -19.20 15.93 -27.00
CA ASN A 667 -18.75 14.55 -26.72
C ASN A 667 -18.20 14.42 -25.30
N LEU A 668 -17.65 15.51 -24.74
CA LEU A 668 -17.15 15.56 -23.38
C LEU A 668 -18.26 15.34 -22.33
N ILE A 669 -19.46 15.86 -22.59
CA ILE A 669 -20.64 15.67 -21.71
C ILE A 669 -21.04 14.20 -21.66
N PHE A 670 -21.07 13.50 -22.80
CA PHE A 670 -21.38 12.07 -22.83
C PHE A 670 -20.30 11.23 -22.13
N ILE A 671 -19.02 11.59 -22.28
CA ILE A 671 -17.92 10.91 -21.59
C ILE A 671 -18.06 11.07 -20.07
N ILE A 672 -18.21 12.30 -19.58
CA ILE A 672 -18.36 12.55 -18.14
C ILE A 672 -19.65 11.90 -17.61
N GLY A 673 -20.74 11.95 -18.38
CA GLY A 673 -21.98 11.24 -18.05
C GLY A 673 -21.79 9.72 -17.95
N GLY A 674 -20.96 9.13 -18.82
CA GLY A 674 -20.57 7.72 -18.75
C GLY A 674 -19.74 7.39 -17.51
N ILE A 675 -18.79 8.26 -17.11
CA ILE A 675 -18.02 8.10 -15.85
C ILE A 675 -18.99 8.09 -14.66
N ILE A 676 -19.94 9.02 -14.62
CA ILE A 676 -20.94 9.10 -13.55
C ILE A 676 -21.83 7.84 -13.52
N ALA A 677 -22.31 7.39 -14.68
CA ALA A 677 -23.17 6.21 -14.79
C ALA A 677 -22.46 4.94 -14.33
N ILE A 678 -21.22 4.71 -14.79
CA ILE A 678 -20.41 3.56 -14.37
C ILE A 678 -20.04 3.68 -12.88
N GLY A 679 -19.70 4.88 -12.41
CA GLY A 679 -19.36 5.14 -11.02
C GLY A 679 -20.50 4.76 -10.06
N PHE A 680 -21.73 5.21 -10.33
CA PHE A 680 -22.89 4.81 -9.52
C PHE A 680 -23.25 3.32 -9.66
N PHE A 681 -23.07 2.75 -10.87
CA PHE A 681 -23.23 1.33 -11.07
C PHE A 681 -22.29 0.53 -10.15
N TYR A 682 -21.01 0.92 -10.05
CA TYR A 682 -20.06 0.28 -9.14
C TYR A 682 -20.39 0.53 -7.67
N VAL A 683 -20.77 1.74 -7.25
CA VAL A 683 -21.22 1.98 -5.87
C VAL A 683 -22.35 1.02 -5.47
N ALA A 684 -23.29 0.72 -6.38
CA ALA A 684 -24.43 -0.15 -6.10
C ALA A 684 -24.13 -1.66 -6.21
N THR A 685 -23.25 -2.08 -7.11
CA THR A 685 -23.12 -3.50 -7.50
C THR A 685 -21.76 -4.12 -7.19
N LEU A 686 -20.71 -3.32 -6.99
CA LEU A 686 -19.34 -3.83 -6.84
C LEU A 686 -19.17 -4.76 -5.63
N PRO A 687 -19.75 -4.49 -4.44
CA PRO A 687 -19.67 -5.44 -3.32
C PRO A 687 -20.25 -6.81 -3.69
N ILE A 688 -21.43 -6.85 -4.31
CA ILE A 688 -22.10 -8.10 -4.74
C ILE A 688 -21.21 -8.86 -5.74
N MET A 689 -20.62 -8.15 -6.70
CA MET A 689 -19.71 -8.75 -7.67
C MET A 689 -18.45 -9.33 -7.02
N ILE A 690 -17.87 -8.62 -6.05
CA ILE A 690 -16.69 -9.09 -5.32
C ILE A 690 -16.99 -10.39 -4.59
N TYR A 691 -18.04 -10.44 -3.76
CA TYR A 691 -18.39 -11.64 -3.00
C TYR A 691 -18.76 -12.83 -3.90
N SER A 692 -19.32 -12.60 -5.09
CA SER A 692 -19.61 -13.68 -6.04
C SER A 692 -18.38 -14.33 -6.68
N VAL A 693 -17.21 -13.69 -6.58
CA VAL A 693 -15.96 -14.09 -7.24
C VAL A 693 -14.83 -14.31 -6.22
N ILE A 694 -15.04 -13.98 -4.94
CA ILE A 694 -13.99 -14.03 -3.92
C ILE A 694 -13.46 -15.46 -3.67
N SER A 695 -14.26 -16.48 -3.98
CA SER A 695 -13.86 -17.89 -3.89
C SER A 695 -13.14 -18.42 -5.15
N GLU A 696 -13.03 -17.62 -6.22
CA GLU A 696 -12.41 -18.04 -7.47
C GLU A 696 -10.88 -18.03 -7.42
N GLN A 697 -10.25 -18.71 -8.38
CA GLN A 697 -8.80 -18.69 -8.52
C GLN A 697 -8.27 -17.28 -8.86
N PHE A 698 -7.03 -17.00 -8.46
CA PHE A 698 -6.39 -15.69 -8.65
C PHE A 698 -6.46 -15.16 -10.09
N VAL A 699 -6.27 -16.04 -11.09
CA VAL A 699 -6.33 -15.66 -12.51
C VAL A 699 -7.72 -15.14 -12.89
N VAL A 700 -8.78 -15.77 -12.41
CA VAL A 700 -10.17 -15.38 -12.67
C VAL A 700 -10.46 -14.04 -11.99
N LYS A 701 -10.08 -13.90 -10.71
CA LYS A 701 -10.18 -12.64 -9.95
C LYS A 701 -9.49 -11.49 -10.69
N ALA A 702 -8.25 -11.70 -11.15
CA ALA A 702 -7.48 -10.70 -11.89
C ALA A 702 -8.13 -10.30 -13.22
N LEU A 703 -8.63 -11.26 -14.01
CA LEU A 703 -9.33 -10.97 -15.27
C LEU A 703 -10.62 -10.17 -15.05
N ILE A 704 -11.38 -10.50 -14.01
CA ILE A 704 -12.60 -9.78 -13.65
C ILE A 704 -12.27 -8.37 -13.16
N SER A 705 -11.26 -8.20 -12.31
CA SER A 705 -10.75 -6.88 -11.92
C SER A 705 -10.36 -6.05 -13.13
N ILE A 706 -9.62 -6.61 -14.09
CA ILE A 706 -9.24 -5.90 -15.33
C ILE A 706 -10.50 -5.49 -16.12
N GLY A 707 -11.46 -6.41 -16.27
CA GLY A 707 -12.72 -6.16 -16.97
C GLY A 707 -13.57 -5.06 -16.33
N LEU A 708 -13.55 -4.95 -15.00
CA LEU A 708 -14.24 -3.89 -14.26
C LEU A 708 -13.48 -2.55 -14.28
N LEU A 709 -12.15 -2.57 -14.18
CA LEU A 709 -11.38 -1.33 -14.13
C LEU A 709 -11.22 -0.66 -15.49
N PHE A 710 -11.17 -1.44 -16.58
CA PHE A 710 -10.88 -0.92 -17.90
C PHE A 710 -11.94 0.09 -18.41
N PRO A 711 -13.26 -0.15 -18.33
CA PRO A 711 -14.26 0.79 -18.86
C PRO A 711 -14.23 2.16 -18.19
N ILE A 712 -14.14 2.20 -16.86
CA ILE A 712 -14.13 3.46 -16.11
C ILE A 712 -12.82 4.22 -16.33
N GLY A 713 -11.67 3.53 -16.27
CA GLY A 713 -10.35 4.11 -16.56
C GLY A 713 -10.28 4.66 -18.00
N PHE A 714 -10.83 3.93 -18.96
CA PHE A 714 -10.89 4.35 -20.36
C PHE A 714 -11.62 5.68 -20.55
N LEU A 715 -12.78 5.86 -19.90
CA LEU A 715 -13.50 7.13 -19.94
C LEU A 715 -12.78 8.22 -19.17
N MET A 716 -12.24 7.92 -17.99
CA MET A 716 -11.52 8.88 -17.12
C MET A 716 -10.26 9.46 -17.76
N GLY A 717 -9.61 8.75 -18.69
CA GLY A 717 -8.45 9.24 -19.43
C GLY A 717 -8.73 10.26 -20.54
N MET A 718 -9.99 10.49 -20.92
CA MET A 718 -10.34 11.39 -22.04
C MET A 718 -10.53 12.88 -21.69
N PRO A 719 -11.14 13.26 -20.53
CA PRO A 719 -11.48 14.65 -20.21
C PRO A 719 -10.28 15.60 -20.15
N LEU A 720 -9.24 15.23 -19.39
CA LEU A 720 -8.06 16.06 -19.17
C LEU A 720 -7.34 16.46 -20.47
N PRO A 721 -6.89 15.53 -21.35
CA PRO A 721 -6.20 15.88 -22.59
C PRO A 721 -7.12 16.61 -23.58
N THR A 722 -8.43 16.40 -23.52
CA THR A 722 -9.40 17.10 -24.39
C THR A 722 -9.49 18.58 -24.03
N VAL A 723 -9.66 18.89 -22.74
CA VAL A 723 -9.75 20.29 -22.29
C VAL A 723 -8.38 20.97 -22.31
N MET A 724 -7.28 20.23 -22.14
CA MET A 724 -5.94 20.80 -22.31
C MET A 724 -5.70 21.34 -23.73
N ARG A 725 -6.20 20.65 -24.77
CA ARG A 725 -6.15 21.15 -26.16
C ARG A 725 -6.96 22.43 -26.33
N LEU A 726 -8.10 22.52 -25.66
CA LEU A 726 -8.97 23.70 -25.64
C LEU A 726 -8.28 24.89 -24.96
N VAL A 727 -7.74 24.70 -23.75
CA VAL A 727 -7.04 25.77 -23.03
C VAL A 727 -5.83 26.26 -23.83
N LYS A 728 -5.12 25.36 -24.50
CA LYS A 728 -4.00 25.75 -25.37
C LYS A 728 -4.42 26.64 -26.54
N SER A 729 -5.58 26.42 -27.16
CA SER A 729 -6.01 27.24 -28.30
C SER A 729 -6.41 28.67 -27.89
N TYR A 730 -6.96 28.85 -26.69
CA TYR A 730 -7.46 30.15 -26.22
C TYR A 730 -6.53 30.88 -25.25
N SER A 731 -5.77 30.16 -24.44
CA SER A 731 -4.89 30.72 -23.41
C SER A 731 -3.71 29.80 -23.06
N PRO A 732 -2.70 29.69 -23.94
CA PRO A 732 -1.54 28.81 -23.75
C PRO A 732 -0.81 29.02 -22.41
N THR A 733 -0.81 30.25 -21.88
CA THR A 733 -0.14 30.62 -20.63
C THR A 733 -0.74 29.94 -19.40
N TYR A 734 -2.02 29.51 -19.45
CA TYR A 734 -2.69 28.86 -18.33
C TYR A 734 -2.51 27.34 -18.30
N VAL A 735 -2.00 26.70 -19.36
CA VAL A 735 -1.82 25.24 -19.45
C VAL A 735 -1.02 24.66 -18.26
N PRO A 736 0.18 25.18 -17.92
CA PRO A 736 0.95 24.66 -16.79
C PRO A 736 0.22 24.85 -15.45
N TRP A 737 -0.56 25.92 -15.31
CA TRP A 737 -1.30 26.19 -14.08
C TRP A 737 -2.48 25.22 -13.92
N MET A 738 -3.23 24.93 -15.00
CA MET A 738 -4.32 23.95 -14.95
C MET A 738 -3.83 22.54 -14.61
N TRP A 739 -2.67 22.16 -15.13
CA TRP A 739 -2.00 20.91 -14.74
C TRP A 739 -1.66 20.89 -13.23
N ALA A 740 -1.14 21.99 -12.71
CA ALA A 740 -0.80 22.11 -11.30
C ALA A 740 -2.04 22.08 -10.38
N ILE A 741 -3.16 22.71 -10.77
CA ILE A 741 -4.43 22.64 -10.02
C ILE A 741 -4.93 21.19 -9.97
N ASN A 742 -4.90 20.48 -11.10
CA ASN A 742 -5.30 19.08 -11.16
C ASN A 742 -4.45 18.22 -10.19
N GLY A 743 -3.13 18.39 -10.20
CA GLY A 743 -2.24 17.71 -9.25
C GLY A 743 -2.53 18.06 -7.79
N ALA A 744 -2.68 19.35 -7.46
CA ALA A 744 -2.94 19.78 -6.08
C ALA A 744 -4.26 19.23 -5.51
N PHE A 745 -5.33 19.23 -6.31
CA PHE A 745 -6.61 18.65 -5.92
C PHE A 745 -6.59 17.11 -5.89
N SER A 746 -5.69 16.47 -6.63
CA SER A 746 -5.47 15.02 -6.53
C SER A 746 -4.79 14.67 -5.19
N VAL A 747 -3.85 15.49 -4.71
CA VAL A 747 -3.26 15.31 -3.37
C VAL A 747 -4.33 15.43 -2.28
N LEU A 748 -5.17 16.48 -2.33
CA LEU A 748 -6.29 16.63 -1.40
C LEU A 748 -7.28 15.48 -1.50
N GLY A 749 -7.63 15.05 -2.71
CA GLY A 749 -8.53 13.92 -2.94
C GLY A 749 -8.01 12.61 -2.37
N ALA A 750 -6.69 12.36 -2.46
CA ALA A 750 -6.07 11.17 -1.89
C ALA A 750 -6.22 11.10 -0.36
N VAL A 751 -5.89 12.20 0.33
CA VAL A 751 -6.05 12.28 1.79
C VAL A 751 -7.53 12.16 2.19
N LEU A 752 -8.42 12.85 1.48
CA LEU A 752 -9.87 12.76 1.75
C LEU A 752 -10.43 11.36 1.49
N SER A 753 -9.89 10.61 0.54
CA SER A 753 -10.30 9.22 0.30
C SER A 753 -10.07 8.36 1.53
N VAL A 754 -8.89 8.46 2.16
CA VAL A 754 -8.56 7.69 3.36
C VAL A 754 -9.37 8.18 4.56
N VAL A 755 -9.52 9.50 4.75
CA VAL A 755 -10.32 10.07 5.84
C VAL A 755 -11.78 9.61 5.75
N ILE A 756 -12.40 9.70 4.57
CA ILE A 756 -13.78 9.26 4.36
C ILE A 756 -13.86 7.73 4.47
N GLY A 757 -12.86 7.00 3.97
CA GLY A 757 -12.74 5.55 4.14
C GLY A 757 -12.82 5.14 5.61
N ILE A 758 -12.01 5.75 6.48
CA ILE A 758 -11.98 5.45 7.92
C ILE A 758 -13.29 5.85 8.62
N LEU A 759 -13.88 7.00 8.25
CA LEU A 759 -15.04 7.54 8.97
C LEU A 759 -16.39 6.97 8.51
N TYR A 760 -16.53 6.67 7.22
CA TYR A 760 -17.80 6.33 6.59
C TYR A 760 -17.71 5.12 5.64
N GLY A 761 -16.52 4.78 5.16
CA GLY A 761 -16.28 3.67 4.24
C GLY A 761 -15.92 4.10 2.81
N ALA A 762 -15.30 3.17 2.08
CA ALA A 762 -14.82 3.34 0.71
C ALA A 762 -15.96 3.67 -0.27
N SER A 763 -17.17 3.15 -0.05
CA SER A 763 -18.33 3.44 -0.90
C SER A 763 -18.73 4.90 -0.85
N TYR A 764 -18.60 5.55 0.32
CA TYR A 764 -18.87 6.99 0.48
C TYR A 764 -17.80 7.84 -0.19
N ALA A 765 -16.52 7.45 -0.08
CA ALA A 765 -15.42 8.13 -0.77
C ALA A 765 -15.61 8.05 -2.29
N MET A 766 -15.99 6.88 -2.81
CA MET A 766 -16.31 6.70 -4.23
C MET A 766 -17.49 7.57 -4.67
N THR A 767 -18.56 7.59 -3.88
CA THR A 767 -19.75 8.41 -4.13
C THR A 767 -19.39 9.88 -4.20
N LEU A 768 -18.54 10.38 -3.28
CA LEU A 768 -18.05 11.75 -3.35
C LEU A 768 -17.25 12.01 -4.63
N GLY A 769 -16.37 11.09 -5.04
CA GLY A 769 -15.65 11.16 -6.31
C GLY A 769 -16.59 11.29 -7.51
N VAL A 770 -17.64 10.48 -7.57
CA VAL A 770 -18.69 10.53 -8.60
C VAL A 770 -19.46 11.86 -8.56
N LEU A 771 -19.82 12.35 -7.37
CA LEU A 771 -20.49 13.64 -7.19
C LEU A 771 -19.64 14.81 -7.68
N ILE A 772 -18.32 14.76 -7.50
CA ILE A 772 -17.40 15.78 -8.01
C ILE A 772 -17.37 15.79 -9.54
N TYR A 773 -17.55 14.66 -10.21
CA TYR A 773 -17.70 14.63 -11.67
C TYR A 773 -18.96 15.35 -12.18
N PHE A 774 -20.03 15.51 -11.38
CA PHE A 774 -21.15 16.38 -11.75
C PHE A 774 -20.75 17.85 -11.85
N ILE A 775 -19.80 18.31 -11.03
CA ILE A 775 -19.26 19.67 -11.13
C ILE A 775 -18.55 19.83 -12.48
N ALA A 776 -17.70 18.86 -12.86
CA ALA A 776 -17.04 18.85 -14.16
C ALA A 776 -18.06 18.81 -15.32
N LEU A 777 -19.14 18.04 -15.19
CA LEU A 777 -20.23 17.96 -16.16
C LEU A 777 -20.95 19.32 -16.31
N GLY A 778 -21.29 19.96 -15.20
CA GLY A 778 -21.95 21.27 -15.19
C GLY A 778 -21.10 22.36 -15.85
N VAL A 779 -19.79 22.36 -15.58
CA VAL A 779 -18.85 23.26 -16.27
C VAL A 779 -18.78 22.96 -17.76
N ALA A 780 -18.65 21.70 -18.16
CA ALA A 780 -18.63 21.31 -19.57
C ALA A 780 -19.92 21.71 -20.32
N PHE A 781 -21.08 21.61 -19.66
CA PHE A 781 -22.36 22.04 -20.20
C PHE A 781 -22.42 23.57 -20.42
N SER A 782 -21.83 24.34 -19.50
CA SER A 782 -21.74 25.80 -19.64
C SER A 782 -20.90 26.23 -20.85
N TRP A 783 -19.90 25.44 -21.22
CA TRP A 783 -19.06 25.69 -22.40
C TRP A 783 -19.75 25.31 -23.71
N LYS A 784 -20.62 24.29 -23.71
CA LYS A 784 -21.39 23.89 -24.91
C LYS A 784 -22.27 25.02 -25.47
N ARG A 785 -22.74 25.94 -24.61
CA ARG A 785 -23.55 27.09 -25.03
C ARG A 785 -22.75 28.20 -25.73
N LYS A 786 -21.42 28.17 -25.66
CA LYS A 786 -20.54 29.08 -26.37
C LYS A 786 -20.01 28.34 -27.59
N THR A 787 -20.30 28.82 -28.80
CA THR A 787 -19.72 28.24 -30.02
C THR A 787 -18.22 28.50 -29.99
N ILE A 788 -17.45 27.47 -29.62
CA ILE A 788 -16.00 27.56 -29.52
C ILE A 788 -15.43 27.37 -30.94
N GLU A 789 -15.53 28.42 -31.77
CA GLU A 789 -14.89 28.45 -33.09
C GLU A 789 -13.38 28.62 -32.90
N ILE A 790 -12.62 27.62 -33.35
CA ILE A 790 -11.17 27.70 -33.42
C ILE A 790 -10.86 28.79 -34.44
N ILE A 791 -10.13 29.82 -34.02
CA ILE A 791 -9.47 30.73 -34.97
C ILE A 791 -8.48 29.86 -35.75
N SER A 792 -8.91 29.36 -36.92
CA SER A 792 -8.01 28.75 -37.88
C SER A 792 -7.09 29.86 -38.35
N SER A 793 -5.83 29.84 -37.92
CA SER A 793 -4.77 30.62 -38.56
C SER A 793 -4.48 30.00 -39.94
N HIS A 794 -5.42 30.15 -40.85
CA HIS A 794 -5.24 29.98 -42.28
C HIS A 794 -5.73 31.27 -42.93
N SER A 795 -4.94 32.33 -42.76
CA SER A 795 -4.91 33.43 -43.70
C SER A 795 -3.51 34.06 -43.68
N ASN A 796 -2.83 33.84 -44.79
CA ASN A 796 -1.58 34.41 -45.31
C ASN A 796 -0.25 33.92 -44.70
#